data_AF-A0AAD9YK55-F1
#
_entry.id   AF-A0AAD9YK55-F1
#
_cell.length_a   1.000
_cell.length_b   1.000
_cell.length_c   1.000
_cell.angle_alpha   90.00
_cell.angle_beta   90.00
_cell.angle_gamma   90.00
#
_symmetry.space_group_name_H-M   'P 1'
#
loop_
_entity.id
_entity.type
_entity.pdbx_description
1 polymer ?
#
loop_
_entity_poly.entity_id
_entity_poly.type
_entity_poly.pdbx_seq_one_letter_code
_entity_poly.pdbx_strand_id
1 'polypeptide(L)'
;MSENHIVTKLREHVAEFIERYGCYGINGYGDRREFVPQLALTEFWTLEKITAVFCHDRNKLILHSAVDIMNHYIVIFSILVLTSGAEHLELFTQEDIKDISLPLLSIPESYRESSHKEAFEGFLKAQWKFFPLPFSVGLNPKPSKKNLSPEMILPISPTAKAKINPEADEKKDMAVLYKVDFHPKSTLLAASVVFKEYLKPGPESQKLYDNEWAMYTQLKEESFNHIVRYHGSFQCLDRRTIVLEYAPGGDLLSFFKKRRIPRTDCQRAQFWQNIFGLFEGLVAIDDLTQYGGHSRDTWHLKGTHQDIRPQNILICGDPSDEDYSVPFKFADMGLAHIRQVKNGGIDRFAVDHFGNGMYSAPEAFRDDGSTKTIRHKSDVYSLGGILSEAFIWAIWGERGRDAYQAERVEATREVRLKGGFHEGAFHDGDGLLHVVERWHDRAVALTNGKAGALSQLILKCTLAADPDLRKTAAQVFQEFKAIIPTLESDSLPRNYVSSKQLQGWPASPLSLATRSQTTTAGSRDSDQSPTPISRNSRVSSMQPNKSAFAPSFTASPDSIEPSIDPLDGLAHDKETQPVSLYVLTNGHWDTTNSSITCGVEKPIERLVKHIVEKNKQANWAMVQFIGFYRDPPSKADRHGKALLKRLDNNLGLERDIVDTRNAKKDVRKILLGPFSTEADESPSDSDSVSDSDSK
;
A
#
# COMPACT_ATOMS: atom_id res chain seq x y z
N MET A 1 51.53 -32.27 -5.68
CA MET A 1 51.23 -32.05 -7.11
C MET A 1 51.44 -30.57 -7.38
N SER A 2 52.02 -30.16 -8.51
CA SER A 2 52.10 -28.73 -8.84
C SER A 2 50.70 -28.21 -9.17
N GLU A 3 50.30 -27.09 -8.56
CA GLU A 3 49.05 -26.42 -8.94
C GLU A 3 49.07 -26.12 -10.45
N ASN A 4 47.99 -26.43 -11.16
CA ASN A 4 47.92 -26.20 -12.60
C ASN A 4 48.03 -24.68 -12.85
N HIS A 5 48.98 -24.27 -13.68
CA HIS A 5 49.30 -22.86 -13.95
C HIS A 5 48.08 -22.02 -14.39
N ILE A 6 47.06 -22.65 -14.98
CA ILE A 6 45.79 -22.00 -15.35
C ILE A 6 44.93 -21.68 -14.11
N VAL A 7 44.93 -22.53 -13.08
CA VAL A 7 44.20 -22.31 -11.82
C VAL A 7 44.75 -21.10 -11.07
N THR A 8 46.08 -21.01 -10.96
CA THR A 8 46.76 -19.86 -10.34
C THR A 8 46.42 -18.57 -11.10
N LYS A 9 46.53 -18.56 -12.44
CA LYS A 9 46.14 -17.43 -13.29
C LYS A 9 44.67 -17.03 -13.19
N LEU A 10 43.76 -17.98 -13.04
CA LEU A 10 42.33 -17.69 -12.83
C LEU A 10 42.11 -17.03 -11.47
N ARG A 11 42.78 -17.52 -10.42
CA ARG A 11 42.69 -16.96 -9.06
C ARG A 11 43.24 -15.53 -9.03
N GLU A 12 44.38 -15.29 -9.67
CA GLU A 12 44.99 -13.97 -9.85
C GLU A 12 44.05 -13.03 -10.61
N HIS A 13 43.58 -13.42 -11.81
CA HIS A 13 42.65 -12.61 -12.61
C HIS A 13 41.36 -12.27 -11.85
N VAL A 14 40.77 -13.22 -11.13
CA VAL A 14 39.55 -12.97 -10.32
C VAL A 14 39.83 -11.97 -9.21
N ALA A 15 40.97 -12.07 -8.50
CA ALA A 15 41.35 -11.12 -7.46
C ALA A 15 41.60 -9.72 -8.05
N GLU A 16 42.41 -9.62 -9.10
CA GLU A 16 42.71 -8.37 -9.81
C GLU A 16 41.44 -7.71 -10.36
N PHE A 17 40.50 -8.47 -10.91
CA PHE A 17 39.23 -7.93 -11.43
C PHE A 17 38.36 -7.36 -10.30
N ILE A 18 38.25 -8.07 -9.17
CA ILE A 18 37.48 -7.61 -8.00
C ILE A 18 38.08 -6.32 -7.44
N GLU A 19 39.40 -6.24 -7.31
CA GLU A 19 40.10 -5.05 -6.82
C GLU A 19 39.95 -3.88 -7.80
N ARG A 20 40.29 -4.10 -9.07
CA ARG A 20 40.30 -3.08 -10.13
C ARG A 20 38.94 -2.42 -10.36
N TYR A 21 37.85 -3.20 -10.28
CA TYR A 21 36.50 -2.71 -10.54
C TYR A 21 35.66 -2.51 -9.28
N GLY A 22 36.16 -2.89 -8.10
CA GLY A 22 35.44 -2.72 -6.84
C GLY A 22 34.21 -3.63 -6.71
N CYS A 23 34.29 -4.89 -7.17
CA CYS A 23 33.17 -5.84 -7.22
C CYS A 23 32.77 -6.36 -5.82
N TYR A 24 32.17 -5.47 -5.02
CA TYR A 24 31.63 -5.74 -3.70
C TYR A 24 30.12 -5.51 -3.69
N GLY A 25 29.40 -6.45 -3.10
CA GLY A 25 27.96 -6.40 -2.88
C GLY A 25 27.62 -6.56 -1.40
N ILE A 26 26.33 -6.73 -1.12
CA ILE A 26 25.79 -6.95 0.22
C ILE A 26 24.94 -8.23 0.19
N ASN A 27 25.09 -9.12 1.16
CA ASN A 27 24.22 -10.31 1.30
C ASN A 27 22.92 -9.99 2.08
N GLY A 28 22.07 -10.99 2.29
CA GLY A 28 20.81 -10.85 3.04
C GLY A 28 20.99 -10.48 4.53
N TYR A 29 22.16 -10.75 5.12
CA TYR A 29 22.50 -10.36 6.49
C TYR A 29 23.02 -8.92 6.62
N GLY A 30 23.37 -8.26 5.50
CA GLY A 30 24.00 -6.94 5.50
C GLY A 30 25.53 -6.97 5.43
N ASP A 31 26.15 -8.15 5.31
CA ASP A 31 27.60 -8.28 5.19
C ASP A 31 28.07 -7.80 3.82
N ARG A 32 29.17 -7.04 3.78
CA ARG A 32 29.90 -6.75 2.54
C ARG A 32 30.59 -8.03 2.06
N ARG A 33 30.27 -8.47 0.84
CA ARG A 33 30.83 -9.69 0.22
C ARG A 33 31.41 -9.37 -1.14
N GLU A 34 32.53 -10.00 -1.49
CA GLU A 34 33.06 -9.99 -2.86
C GLU A 34 32.18 -10.79 -3.80
N PHE A 35 32.03 -10.32 -5.04
CA PHE A 35 31.39 -11.11 -6.10
C PHE A 35 32.19 -11.03 -7.41
N VAL A 36 31.97 -12.01 -8.28
CA VAL A 36 32.57 -12.14 -9.60
C VAL A 36 31.45 -12.00 -10.62
N PRO A 37 31.36 -10.88 -11.37
CA PRO A 37 30.41 -10.77 -12.46
C PRO A 37 30.78 -11.75 -13.58
N GLN A 38 29.78 -12.28 -14.29
CA GLN A 38 29.99 -13.22 -15.41
C GLN A 38 30.97 -12.67 -16.47
N LEU A 39 30.96 -11.36 -16.70
CA LEU A 39 31.91 -10.66 -17.57
C LEU A 39 33.38 -11.00 -17.24
N ALA A 40 33.74 -11.06 -15.97
CA ALA A 40 35.11 -11.36 -15.54
C ALA A 40 35.53 -12.79 -15.94
N LEU A 41 34.60 -13.73 -15.94
CA LEU A 41 34.83 -15.12 -16.37
C LEU A 41 34.95 -15.20 -17.89
N THR A 42 34.10 -14.50 -18.64
CA THR A 42 34.14 -14.48 -20.11
C THR A 42 35.33 -13.69 -20.67
N GLU A 43 35.87 -12.71 -19.93
CA GLU A 43 37.14 -12.05 -20.28
C GLU A 43 38.35 -12.96 -20.01
N PHE A 44 38.27 -13.86 -19.03
CA PHE A 44 39.36 -14.80 -18.74
C PHE A 44 39.37 -16.00 -19.68
N TRP A 45 38.24 -16.69 -19.83
CA TRP A 45 38.20 -17.99 -20.48
C TRP A 45 38.21 -17.89 -22.01
N THR A 46 38.95 -18.79 -22.64
CA THR A 46 38.96 -18.99 -24.09
C THR A 46 38.88 -20.49 -24.39
N LEU A 47 38.57 -20.88 -25.63
CA LEU A 47 38.52 -22.28 -26.05
C LEU A 47 39.84 -23.02 -25.72
N GLU A 48 40.98 -22.35 -25.95
CA GLU A 48 42.31 -22.89 -25.72
C GLU A 48 42.58 -23.09 -24.22
N LYS A 49 42.22 -22.11 -23.38
CA LYS A 49 42.38 -22.21 -21.92
C LYS A 49 41.54 -23.32 -21.32
N ILE A 50 40.27 -23.45 -21.74
CA ILE A 50 39.38 -24.52 -21.28
C ILE A 50 39.92 -25.88 -21.71
N THR A 51 40.31 -26.02 -22.98
CA THR A 51 40.88 -27.28 -23.51
C THR A 51 42.17 -27.66 -22.75
N ALA A 52 43.04 -26.69 -22.47
CA ALA A 52 44.30 -26.92 -21.77
C ALA A 52 44.12 -27.35 -20.30
N VAL A 53 43.00 -27.05 -19.65
CA VAL A 53 42.69 -27.58 -18.30
C VAL A 53 42.54 -29.10 -18.34
N PHE A 54 41.83 -29.64 -19.35
CA PHE A 54 41.63 -31.09 -19.50
C PHE A 54 42.84 -31.81 -20.09
N CYS A 55 43.62 -31.19 -21.00
CA CYS A 55 44.79 -31.82 -21.62
C CYS A 55 45.92 -32.21 -20.66
N HIS A 56 45.89 -31.74 -19.40
CA HIS A 56 46.87 -32.15 -18.39
C HIS A 56 46.60 -33.53 -17.77
N ASP A 57 45.39 -34.08 -17.88
CA ASP A 57 45.05 -35.41 -17.36
C ASP A 57 44.95 -36.45 -18.48
N ARG A 58 46.10 -37.07 -18.80
CA ARG A 58 46.27 -37.96 -19.97
C ARG A 58 45.41 -39.24 -19.96
N ASN A 59 44.70 -39.53 -18.86
CA ASN A 59 43.91 -40.75 -18.69
C ASN A 59 42.39 -40.52 -18.67
N LYS A 60 41.90 -39.29 -18.89
CA LYS A 60 40.46 -38.98 -18.94
C LYS A 60 40.01 -38.56 -20.34
N LEU A 61 38.83 -39.04 -20.74
CA LEU A 61 38.15 -38.59 -21.96
C LEU A 61 37.68 -37.14 -21.77
N ILE A 62 37.89 -36.28 -22.78
CA ILE A 62 37.27 -34.96 -22.82
C ILE A 62 35.79 -35.16 -23.19
N LEU A 63 34.93 -35.26 -22.17
CA LEU A 63 33.50 -35.53 -22.32
C LEU A 63 32.67 -34.31 -22.78
N HIS A 64 33.24 -33.11 -22.72
CA HIS A 64 32.53 -31.85 -22.98
C HIS A 64 33.32 -30.97 -23.95
N SER A 65 32.66 -30.33 -24.91
CA SER A 65 33.34 -29.37 -25.78
C SER A 65 33.60 -28.06 -25.02
N ALA A 66 34.71 -27.39 -25.33
CA ALA A 66 35.00 -26.08 -24.76
C ALA A 66 33.97 -25.00 -25.14
N VAL A 67 33.20 -25.22 -26.22
CA VAL A 67 32.09 -24.37 -26.64
C VAL A 67 30.89 -24.52 -25.69
N ASP A 68 30.50 -25.76 -25.36
CA ASP A 68 29.40 -26.03 -24.43
C ASP A 68 29.70 -25.47 -23.04
N ILE A 69 30.95 -25.60 -22.59
CA ILE A 69 31.40 -25.04 -21.31
C ILE A 69 31.24 -23.51 -21.29
N MET A 70 31.70 -22.79 -22.33
CA MET A 70 31.52 -21.33 -22.37
C MET A 70 30.06 -20.88 -22.43
N ASN A 71 29.21 -21.64 -23.10
CA ASN A 71 27.81 -21.24 -23.32
C ASN A 71 26.88 -21.58 -22.14
N HIS A 72 27.18 -22.64 -21.38
CA HIS A 72 26.21 -23.24 -20.43
C HIS A 72 26.75 -23.58 -19.05
N TYR A 73 28.07 -23.63 -18.86
CA TYR A 73 28.71 -24.09 -17.61
C TYR A 73 29.89 -23.20 -17.19
N ILE A 74 30.00 -21.96 -17.66
CA ILE A 74 31.18 -21.13 -17.45
C ILE A 74 31.34 -20.71 -15.98
N VAL A 75 30.23 -20.50 -15.28
CA VAL A 75 30.20 -20.26 -13.83
C VAL A 75 30.54 -21.54 -13.08
N ILE A 76 29.87 -22.65 -13.39
CA ILE A 76 30.11 -23.96 -12.76
C ILE A 76 31.56 -24.39 -12.90
N PHE A 77 32.08 -24.40 -14.13
CA PHE A 77 33.46 -24.75 -14.46
C PHE A 77 34.47 -23.87 -13.71
N SER A 78 34.25 -22.55 -13.66
CA SER A 78 35.12 -21.64 -12.92
C SER A 78 35.19 -21.97 -11.42
N ILE A 79 34.05 -22.30 -10.80
CA ILE A 79 34.00 -22.70 -9.39
C ILE A 79 34.78 -24.02 -9.19
N LEU A 80 34.52 -25.03 -10.02
CA LEU A 80 35.15 -26.35 -9.90
C LEU A 80 36.67 -26.28 -10.09
N VAL A 81 37.16 -25.54 -11.10
CA VAL A 81 38.59 -25.26 -11.33
C VAL A 81 39.27 -24.63 -10.10
N LEU A 82 38.54 -23.82 -9.33
CA LEU A 82 39.07 -23.14 -8.13
C LEU A 82 38.90 -23.91 -6.82
N THR A 83 38.12 -24.98 -6.79
CA THR A 83 37.71 -25.66 -5.54
C THR A 83 38.06 -27.15 -5.50
N SER A 84 37.46 -27.96 -6.37
CA SER A 84 37.52 -29.44 -6.31
C SER A 84 38.18 -30.11 -7.51
N GLY A 85 38.47 -29.37 -8.58
CA GLY A 85 39.02 -29.89 -9.84
C GLY A 85 37.97 -30.00 -10.95
N ALA A 86 38.39 -29.69 -12.18
CA ALA A 86 37.54 -29.59 -13.37
C ALA A 86 36.89 -30.91 -13.81
N GLU A 87 37.46 -32.06 -13.41
CA GLU A 87 36.90 -33.38 -13.67
C GLU A 87 35.51 -33.59 -13.05
N HIS A 88 35.18 -32.85 -11.99
CA HIS A 88 33.89 -32.92 -11.34
C HIS A 88 32.75 -32.29 -12.17
N LEU A 89 33.05 -31.64 -13.29
CA LEU A 89 32.03 -31.08 -14.19
C LEU A 89 31.07 -32.17 -14.70
N GLU A 90 31.57 -33.39 -14.91
CA GLU A 90 30.75 -34.52 -15.37
C GLU A 90 29.53 -34.74 -14.47
N LEU A 91 29.70 -34.65 -13.14
CA LEU A 91 28.64 -34.83 -12.14
C LEU A 91 27.49 -33.81 -12.30
N PHE A 92 27.81 -32.59 -12.72
CA PHE A 92 26.81 -31.55 -12.97
C PHE A 92 26.07 -31.82 -14.28
N THR A 93 26.78 -32.27 -15.31
CA THR A 93 26.17 -32.61 -16.60
C THR A 93 25.29 -33.87 -16.55
N GLN A 94 25.64 -34.86 -15.71
CA GLN A 94 24.83 -36.06 -15.48
C GLN A 94 23.45 -35.74 -14.86
N GLU A 95 23.37 -34.68 -14.05
CA GLU A 95 22.14 -34.17 -13.43
C GLU A 95 21.47 -33.01 -14.24
N ASP A 96 21.97 -32.71 -15.44
CA ASP A 96 21.58 -31.55 -16.29
C ASP A 96 21.70 -30.15 -15.61
N ILE A 97 22.55 -30.03 -14.59
CA ILE A 97 22.78 -28.79 -13.83
C ILE A 97 23.68 -27.84 -14.61
N LYS A 98 23.06 -26.86 -15.27
CA LYS A 98 23.72 -25.75 -16.01
C LYS A 98 23.82 -24.49 -15.16
N ASP A 99 24.57 -23.48 -15.63
CA ASP A 99 24.67 -22.16 -14.98
C ASP A 99 23.28 -21.51 -14.74
N ILE A 100 22.31 -21.76 -15.63
CA ILE A 100 20.91 -21.30 -15.49
C ILE A 100 20.15 -21.96 -14.32
N SER A 101 20.69 -23.05 -13.76
CA SER A 101 20.13 -23.81 -12.63
C SER A 101 20.66 -23.31 -11.28
N LEU A 102 21.59 -22.34 -11.29
CA LEU A 102 22.17 -21.76 -10.08
C LEU A 102 21.23 -20.71 -9.45
N PRO A 103 21.31 -20.49 -8.12
CA PRO A 103 22.16 -21.20 -7.17
C PRO A 103 21.57 -22.56 -6.76
N LEU A 104 22.43 -23.54 -6.54
CA LEU A 104 22.03 -24.81 -5.92
C LEU A 104 21.74 -24.59 -4.43
N LEU A 105 20.59 -25.08 -3.97
CA LEU A 105 20.17 -24.98 -2.56
C LEU A 105 20.58 -26.20 -1.71
N SER A 106 20.88 -27.33 -2.36
CA SER A 106 21.28 -28.57 -1.70
C SER A 106 22.09 -29.47 -2.64
N ILE A 107 22.84 -30.42 -2.08
CA ILE A 107 23.47 -31.51 -2.84
C ILE A 107 22.37 -32.39 -3.49
N PRO A 108 22.49 -32.79 -4.77
CA PRO A 108 21.58 -33.75 -5.40
C PRO A 108 21.52 -35.07 -4.62
N GLU A 109 20.35 -35.72 -4.58
CA GLU A 109 20.11 -36.90 -3.74
C GLU A 109 21.09 -38.05 -4.05
N SER A 110 21.40 -38.22 -5.34
CA SER A 110 22.37 -39.17 -5.91
C SER A 110 23.76 -39.08 -5.27
N TYR A 111 24.17 -37.90 -4.79
CA TYR A 111 25.53 -37.66 -4.29
C TYR A 111 25.65 -37.46 -2.77
N ARG A 112 24.53 -37.39 -2.02
CA ARG A 112 24.53 -37.07 -0.57
C ARG A 112 25.35 -38.02 0.29
N GLU A 113 25.32 -39.31 -0.04
CA GLU A 113 26.07 -40.38 0.64
C GLU A 113 27.18 -40.97 -0.27
N SER A 114 27.59 -40.22 -1.29
CA SER A 114 28.64 -40.64 -2.25
C SER A 114 30.02 -40.11 -1.86
N SER A 115 31.06 -40.71 -2.44
CA SER A 115 32.44 -40.17 -2.40
C SER A 115 32.60 -38.79 -3.04
N HIS A 116 31.60 -38.29 -3.77
CA HIS A 116 31.63 -36.99 -4.45
C HIS A 116 30.93 -35.87 -3.64
N LYS A 117 30.42 -36.17 -2.45
CA LYS A 117 29.77 -35.21 -1.54
C LYS A 117 30.63 -33.95 -1.31
N GLU A 118 31.92 -34.13 -1.03
CA GLU A 118 32.85 -33.03 -0.74
C GLU A 118 32.99 -32.03 -1.91
N ALA A 119 32.90 -32.49 -3.16
CA ALA A 119 32.95 -31.62 -4.33
C ALA A 119 31.71 -30.71 -4.41
N PHE A 120 30.52 -31.25 -4.14
CA PHE A 120 29.30 -30.45 -4.04
C PHE A 120 29.29 -29.53 -2.81
N GLU A 121 29.82 -29.95 -1.65
CA GLU A 121 29.96 -29.08 -0.48
C GLU A 121 30.89 -27.89 -0.73
N GLY A 122 32.04 -28.12 -1.37
CA GLY A 122 32.95 -27.07 -1.82
C GLY A 122 32.30 -26.12 -2.82
N PHE A 123 31.56 -26.66 -3.79
CA PHE A 123 30.79 -25.88 -4.76
C PHE A 123 29.71 -25.01 -4.11
N LEU A 124 28.85 -25.60 -3.26
CA LEU A 124 27.74 -24.93 -2.58
C LEU A 124 28.21 -23.76 -1.70
N LYS A 125 29.42 -23.87 -1.13
CA LYS A 125 30.06 -22.81 -0.36
C LYS A 125 30.61 -21.68 -1.25
N ALA A 126 31.20 -22.03 -2.40
CA ALA A 126 31.85 -21.07 -3.30
C ALA A 126 30.88 -20.32 -4.24
N GLN A 127 29.78 -20.96 -4.67
CA GLN A 127 28.88 -20.44 -5.71
C GLN A 127 28.40 -19.01 -5.47
N TRP A 128 28.16 -18.61 -4.21
CA TRP A 128 27.58 -17.32 -3.85
C TRP A 128 28.45 -16.14 -4.31
N LYS A 129 29.78 -16.34 -4.36
CA LYS A 129 30.73 -15.34 -4.90
C LYS A 129 30.63 -15.23 -6.43
N PHE A 130 30.26 -16.29 -7.15
CA PHE A 130 30.23 -16.33 -8.62
C PHE A 130 28.83 -16.15 -9.23
N PHE A 131 27.79 -16.11 -8.37
CA PHE A 131 26.41 -15.89 -8.77
C PHE A 131 25.80 -14.73 -7.96
N PRO A 132 26.20 -13.47 -8.20
CA PRO A 132 25.47 -12.31 -7.67
C PRO A 132 24.05 -12.29 -8.25
N LEU A 133 23.09 -11.71 -7.51
CA LEU A 133 21.69 -11.66 -7.94
C LEU A 133 21.55 -10.97 -9.32
N PRO A 134 21.10 -11.67 -10.37
CA PRO A 134 20.97 -11.07 -11.69
C PRO A 134 19.78 -10.10 -11.73
N PHE A 135 20.10 -8.80 -11.83
CA PHE A 135 19.12 -7.74 -12.11
C PHE A 135 19.21 -7.34 -13.58
N SER A 136 18.30 -7.87 -14.40
CA SER A 136 18.19 -7.56 -15.83
C SER A 136 16.80 -7.01 -16.11
N VAL A 137 16.69 -5.70 -16.32
CA VAL A 137 15.42 -5.07 -16.71
C VAL A 137 15.13 -5.42 -18.17
N GLY A 138 13.90 -5.90 -18.42
CA GLY A 138 13.49 -6.48 -19.69
C GLY A 138 13.38 -8.01 -19.68
N LEU A 139 13.80 -8.70 -18.61
CA LEU A 139 13.45 -10.11 -18.42
C LEU A 139 11.93 -10.25 -18.23
N ASN A 140 11.29 -10.95 -19.17
CA ASN A 140 9.95 -11.50 -19.01
C ASN A 140 10.08 -13.02 -18.80
N PRO A 141 9.46 -13.61 -17.75
CA PRO A 141 8.70 -12.93 -16.69
C PRO A 141 9.60 -12.15 -15.72
N LYS A 142 9.12 -10.98 -15.28
CA LYS A 142 9.81 -10.15 -14.26
C LYS A 142 9.94 -10.94 -12.94
N PRO A 143 11.05 -10.81 -12.19
CA PRO A 143 11.19 -11.46 -10.88
C PRO A 143 10.01 -11.08 -9.96
N SER A 144 9.30 -12.09 -9.43
CA SER A 144 8.05 -11.90 -8.72
C SER A 144 8.04 -12.78 -7.48
N LYS A 145 7.95 -12.16 -6.28
CA LYS A 145 7.98 -12.86 -4.97
C LYS A 145 9.07 -13.93 -4.85
N LYS A 146 10.27 -13.68 -5.41
CA LYS A 146 11.40 -14.60 -5.25
C LYS A 146 11.88 -14.60 -3.79
N ASN A 147 11.76 -15.74 -3.11
CA ASN A 147 12.43 -15.96 -1.82
C ASN A 147 13.93 -16.19 -2.09
N LEU A 148 14.76 -15.24 -1.69
CA LEU A 148 16.21 -15.29 -1.88
C LEU A 148 16.89 -15.90 -0.66
N SER A 149 17.90 -16.75 -0.91
CA SER A 149 18.84 -17.19 0.12
C SER A 149 19.53 -15.97 0.76
N PRO A 150 19.71 -15.94 2.09
CA PRO A 150 20.49 -14.89 2.76
C PRO A 150 21.96 -14.81 2.30
N GLU A 151 22.51 -15.88 1.73
CA GLU A 151 23.87 -15.86 1.13
C GLU A 151 23.90 -15.18 -0.26
N MET A 152 22.74 -14.89 -0.87
CA MET A 152 22.69 -14.24 -2.17
C MET A 152 23.24 -12.81 -2.09
N ILE A 153 24.27 -12.53 -2.88
CA ILE A 153 24.90 -11.21 -2.94
C ILE A 153 24.09 -10.31 -3.88
N LEU A 154 23.49 -9.26 -3.33
CA LEU A 154 23.00 -8.11 -4.11
C LEU A 154 24.23 -7.30 -4.57
N PRO A 155 24.45 -7.11 -5.88
CA PRO A 155 25.61 -6.39 -6.40
C PRO A 155 25.38 -4.87 -6.29
N ILE A 156 25.33 -4.37 -5.06
CA ILE A 156 25.15 -2.95 -4.69
C ILE A 156 26.31 -2.54 -3.80
N SER A 157 26.92 -1.37 -4.04
CA SER A 157 27.93 -0.85 -3.12
C SER A 157 27.28 -0.50 -1.77
N PRO A 158 27.97 -0.67 -0.62
CA PRO A 158 27.51 -0.19 0.68
C PRO A 158 27.10 1.29 0.71
N THR A 159 27.71 2.13 -0.15
CA THR A 159 27.37 3.56 -0.28
C THR A 159 26.29 3.85 -1.32
N ALA A 160 25.88 2.85 -2.10
CA ALA A 160 24.93 3.00 -3.20
C ALA A 160 23.47 2.78 -2.80
N LYS A 161 23.19 2.44 -1.54
CA LYS A 161 21.84 2.37 -0.98
C LYS A 161 21.64 3.54 0.00
N ALA A 162 20.81 4.51 -0.37
CA ALA A 162 20.52 5.70 0.42
C ALA A 162 19.01 5.86 0.65
N LYS A 163 18.58 6.21 1.87
CA LYS A 163 17.16 6.51 2.13
C LYS A 163 16.72 7.74 1.33
N ILE A 164 15.58 7.65 0.66
CA ILE A 164 14.97 8.78 -0.07
C ILE A 164 14.36 9.77 0.93
N ASN A 165 13.75 9.27 2.01
CA ASN A 165 13.39 10.06 3.17
C ASN A 165 14.38 9.76 4.33
N PRO A 166 15.30 10.67 4.67
CA PRO A 166 16.24 10.48 5.78
C PRO A 166 15.57 10.33 7.15
N GLU A 167 14.36 10.87 7.32
CA GLU A 167 13.61 10.83 8.59
C GLU A 167 12.86 9.49 8.81
N ALA A 168 12.82 8.62 7.80
CA ALA A 168 12.08 7.35 7.87
C ALA A 168 12.70 6.35 8.86
N ASP A 169 11.87 5.89 9.80
CA ASP A 169 12.22 4.97 10.88
C ASP A 169 11.86 3.54 10.49
N GLU A 170 12.87 2.73 10.20
CA GLU A 170 12.77 1.32 9.79
C GLU A 170 12.02 0.42 10.78
N LYS A 171 11.77 0.87 12.01
CA LYS A 171 11.04 0.13 13.04
C LYS A 171 9.59 0.59 13.22
N LYS A 172 9.24 1.80 12.76
CA LYS A 172 7.91 2.39 12.94
C LYS A 172 7.14 2.46 11.62
N ASP A 173 7.81 2.85 10.54
CA ASP A 173 7.18 3.05 9.24
C ASP A 173 6.86 1.69 8.59
N MET A 174 5.72 1.62 7.90
CA MET A 174 5.28 0.38 7.24
C MET A 174 6.21 -0.02 6.10
N ALA A 175 6.77 0.96 5.39
CA ALA A 175 7.74 0.77 4.32
C ALA A 175 8.78 1.91 4.33
N VAL A 176 10.02 1.58 3.98
CA VAL A 176 11.10 2.56 3.80
C VAL A 176 11.58 2.54 2.35
N LEU A 177 11.74 3.73 1.77
CA LEU A 177 12.19 3.92 0.39
C LEU A 177 13.68 4.18 0.34
N TYR A 178 14.41 3.41 -0.46
CA TYR A 178 15.82 3.59 -0.74
C TYR A 178 16.07 3.81 -2.23
N LYS A 179 16.87 4.82 -2.57
CA LYS A 179 17.53 4.89 -3.88
C LYS A 179 18.66 3.87 -3.87
N VAL A 180 18.74 3.05 -4.92
CA VAL A 180 19.74 1.99 -5.07
C VAL A 180 20.41 2.10 -6.43
N ASP A 181 21.73 2.23 -6.42
CA ASP A 181 22.59 2.15 -7.60
C ASP A 181 23.28 0.76 -7.64
N PHE A 182 23.01 -0.02 -8.68
CA PHE A 182 23.63 -1.34 -8.89
C PHE A 182 25.06 -1.20 -9.43
N HIS A 183 25.90 -2.19 -9.16
CA HIS A 183 27.27 -2.24 -9.63
C HIS A 183 27.31 -2.36 -11.18
N PRO A 184 27.98 -1.44 -11.90
CA PRO A 184 27.84 -1.31 -13.36
C PRO A 184 28.41 -2.49 -14.16
N LYS A 185 29.23 -3.35 -13.54
CA LYS A 185 29.70 -4.61 -14.16
C LYS A 185 28.77 -5.81 -13.94
N SER A 186 27.67 -5.66 -13.19
CA SER A 186 26.80 -6.75 -12.77
C SER A 186 25.34 -6.61 -13.21
N THR A 187 24.98 -5.54 -13.92
CA THR A 187 23.62 -5.29 -14.40
C THR A 187 23.65 -4.62 -15.77
N LEU A 188 22.53 -4.73 -16.50
CA LEU A 188 22.26 -3.93 -17.70
C LEU A 188 21.53 -2.61 -17.37
N LEU A 189 21.23 -2.35 -16.09
CA LEU A 189 20.66 -1.07 -15.64
C LEU A 189 21.71 0.03 -15.63
N ALA A 190 21.55 1.01 -16.53
CA ALA A 190 22.29 2.27 -16.50
C ALA A 190 21.71 3.29 -15.51
N ALA A 191 20.52 3.03 -14.93
CA ALA A 191 19.78 3.95 -14.09
C ALA A 191 19.56 3.40 -12.68
N SER A 192 19.48 4.32 -11.71
CA SER A 192 19.08 4.05 -10.33
C SER A 192 17.68 3.43 -10.25
N VAL A 193 17.44 2.64 -9.21
CA VAL A 193 16.11 2.12 -8.87
C VAL A 193 15.69 2.54 -7.46
N VAL A 194 14.42 2.35 -7.14
CA VAL A 194 13.89 2.46 -5.77
C VAL A 194 13.65 1.06 -5.21
N PHE A 195 14.21 0.77 -4.05
CA PHE A 195 13.78 -0.36 -3.22
C PHE A 195 12.76 0.18 -2.20
N LYS A 196 11.50 -0.25 -2.33
CA LYS A 196 10.47 -0.08 -1.30
C LYS A 196 10.47 -1.31 -0.41
N GLU A 197 10.98 -1.15 0.81
CA GLU A 197 11.23 -2.25 1.73
C GLU A 197 10.23 -2.24 2.88
N TYR A 198 9.45 -3.32 2.97
CA TYR A 198 8.50 -3.57 4.05
C TYR A 198 9.22 -4.38 5.14
N LEU A 199 9.58 -3.67 6.22
CA LEU A 199 10.43 -4.17 7.32
C LEU A 199 9.64 -4.54 8.58
N LYS A 200 8.42 -4.01 8.73
CA LYS A 200 7.60 -4.22 9.93
C LYS A 200 7.01 -5.65 9.93
N PRO A 201 7.18 -6.45 10.98
CA PRO A 201 6.49 -7.73 11.10
C PRO A 201 4.99 -7.51 11.37
N GLY A 202 4.15 -8.35 10.78
CA GLY A 202 2.70 -8.38 11.03
C GLY A 202 1.82 -8.34 9.78
N PRO A 203 0.50 -8.59 9.94
CA PRO A 203 -0.43 -8.74 8.82
C PRO A 203 -0.67 -7.44 8.03
N GLU A 204 -0.57 -6.27 8.67
CA GLU A 204 -0.75 -4.97 8.01
C GLU A 204 0.32 -4.73 6.94
N SER A 205 1.59 -4.88 7.30
CA SER A 205 2.71 -4.69 6.37
C SER A 205 2.73 -5.74 5.26
N GLN A 206 2.34 -6.98 5.58
CA GLN A 206 2.16 -8.05 4.59
C GLN A 206 1.04 -7.68 3.59
N LYS A 207 -0.10 -7.18 4.07
CA LYS A 207 -1.23 -6.77 3.22
C LYS A 207 -0.85 -5.64 2.25
N LEU A 208 -0.13 -4.61 2.73
CA LEU A 208 0.33 -3.51 1.86
C LEU A 208 1.27 -4.00 0.75
N TYR A 209 2.24 -4.85 1.10
CA TYR A 209 3.13 -5.49 0.14
C TYR A 209 2.38 -6.36 -0.87
N ASP A 210 1.42 -7.17 -0.42
CA ASP A 210 0.63 -8.06 -1.28
C ASP A 210 -0.30 -7.30 -2.23
N ASN A 211 -0.95 -6.22 -1.76
CA ASN A 211 -1.75 -5.32 -2.60
C ASN A 211 -0.90 -4.69 -3.72
N GLU A 212 0.24 -4.11 -3.36
CA GLU A 212 1.12 -3.41 -4.29
C GLU A 212 1.72 -4.37 -5.33
N TRP A 213 2.20 -5.53 -4.88
CA TRP A 213 2.67 -6.61 -5.75
C TRP A 213 1.57 -7.13 -6.69
N ALA A 214 0.35 -7.35 -6.18
CA ALA A 214 -0.77 -7.84 -6.97
C ALA A 214 -1.18 -6.83 -8.05
N MET A 215 -1.14 -5.53 -7.77
CA MET A 215 -1.39 -4.49 -8.78
C MET A 215 -0.30 -4.48 -9.85
N TYR A 216 0.96 -4.36 -9.45
CA TYR A 216 2.08 -4.25 -10.40
C TYR A 216 2.27 -5.48 -11.29
N THR A 217 1.89 -6.67 -10.85
CA THR A 217 2.00 -7.90 -11.66
C THR A 217 0.89 -8.09 -12.69
N GLN A 218 -0.20 -7.32 -12.61
CA GLN A 218 -1.31 -7.37 -13.57
C GLN A 218 -1.22 -6.28 -14.66
N LEU A 219 -0.46 -5.20 -14.40
CA LEU A 219 -0.25 -4.11 -15.34
C LEU A 219 0.56 -4.54 -16.58
N LYS A 220 0.23 -3.95 -17.73
CA LYS A 220 0.90 -4.19 -19.01
C LYS A 220 2.10 -3.25 -19.17
N GLU A 221 2.99 -3.51 -20.12
CA GLU A 221 4.22 -2.72 -20.22
C GLU A 221 3.95 -1.26 -20.67
N GLU A 222 2.88 -1.04 -21.43
CA GLU A 222 2.41 0.30 -21.83
C GLU A 222 1.85 1.11 -20.65
N SER A 223 1.35 0.43 -19.62
CA SER A 223 0.85 1.07 -18.39
C SER A 223 1.94 1.86 -17.68
N PHE A 224 3.22 1.48 -17.84
CA PHE A 224 4.36 2.15 -17.21
C PHE A 224 4.78 3.48 -17.87
N ASN A 225 3.99 3.97 -18.83
CA ASN A 225 4.07 5.35 -19.31
C ASN A 225 3.51 6.35 -18.28
N HIS A 226 2.47 5.95 -17.53
CA HIS A 226 1.75 6.79 -16.55
C HIS A 226 1.68 6.18 -15.15
N ILE A 227 2.38 5.07 -14.93
CA ILE A 227 2.56 4.39 -13.64
C ILE A 227 4.06 4.09 -13.50
N VAL A 228 4.64 4.26 -12.32
CA VAL A 228 6.07 3.99 -12.08
C VAL A 228 6.40 2.55 -12.47
N ARG A 229 7.46 2.35 -13.27
CA ARG A 229 7.81 1.03 -13.80
C ARG A 229 8.20 0.06 -12.68
N TYR A 230 7.53 -1.10 -12.67
CA TYR A 230 7.91 -2.23 -11.84
C TYR A 230 9.02 -3.05 -12.50
N HIS A 231 10.13 -3.25 -11.78
CA HIS A 231 11.29 -4.02 -12.21
C HIS A 231 11.34 -5.42 -11.58
N GLY A 232 10.71 -5.62 -10.42
CA GLY A 232 10.60 -6.93 -9.79
C GLY A 232 10.31 -6.85 -8.29
N SER A 233 10.16 -8.00 -7.65
CA SER A 233 10.04 -8.14 -6.20
C SER A 233 10.73 -9.40 -5.69
N PHE A 234 11.24 -9.29 -4.47
CA PHE A 234 11.91 -10.38 -3.77
C PHE A 234 11.68 -10.27 -2.26
N GLN A 235 11.87 -11.38 -1.56
CA GLN A 235 11.90 -11.43 -0.10
C GLN A 235 13.21 -12.10 0.33
N CYS A 236 13.85 -11.58 1.36
CA CYS A 236 15.02 -12.19 1.99
C CYS A 236 14.90 -12.00 3.51
N LEU A 237 14.94 -13.11 4.25
CA LEU A 237 14.54 -13.13 5.67
C LEU A 237 13.15 -12.48 5.82
N ASP A 238 12.97 -11.61 6.80
CA ASP A 238 11.70 -10.88 7.05
C ASP A 238 11.53 -9.61 6.17
N ARG A 239 12.51 -9.28 5.33
CA ARG A 239 12.50 -8.09 4.45
C ARG A 239 11.85 -8.42 3.12
N ARG A 240 10.71 -7.76 2.83
CA ARG A 240 10.04 -7.83 1.52
C ARG A 240 10.34 -6.57 0.73
N THR A 241 10.84 -6.71 -0.50
CA THR A 241 11.28 -5.60 -1.32
C THR A 241 10.55 -5.57 -2.66
N ILE A 242 10.01 -4.40 -3.02
CA ILE A 242 9.50 -4.08 -4.35
C ILE A 242 10.50 -3.13 -5.01
N VAL A 243 10.89 -3.44 -6.25
CA VAL A 243 11.87 -2.66 -7.03
C VAL A 243 11.17 -1.88 -8.13
N LEU A 244 11.28 -0.56 -8.05
CA LEU A 244 10.57 0.42 -8.87
C LEU A 244 11.55 1.36 -9.59
N GLU A 245 11.09 1.99 -10.66
CA GLU A 245 11.78 3.08 -11.35
C GLU A 245 12.05 4.27 -10.42
N TYR A 246 13.24 4.85 -10.51
CA TYR A 246 13.60 6.06 -9.77
C TYR A 246 13.15 7.33 -10.50
N ALA A 247 12.47 8.22 -9.78
CA ALA A 247 11.95 9.48 -10.29
C ALA A 247 12.78 10.68 -9.76
N PRO A 248 13.76 11.20 -10.52
CA PRO A 248 14.66 12.26 -10.04
C PRO A 248 13.96 13.60 -9.78
N GLY A 249 12.81 13.86 -10.42
CA GLY A 249 12.02 15.08 -10.21
C GLY A 249 11.23 15.11 -8.89
N GLY A 250 11.19 14.00 -8.13
CA GLY A 250 10.44 13.88 -6.88
C GLY A 250 8.93 13.76 -7.10
N ASP A 251 8.15 14.22 -6.13
CA ASP A 251 6.68 14.14 -6.09
C ASP A 251 5.97 15.43 -6.58
N LEU A 252 4.69 15.35 -6.94
CA LEU A 252 3.91 16.46 -7.48
C LEU A 252 3.65 17.59 -6.46
N LEU A 253 3.64 17.31 -5.15
CA LEU A 253 3.58 18.39 -4.15
C LEU A 253 4.91 19.15 -4.09
N SER A 254 6.03 18.45 -4.12
CA SER A 254 7.36 19.07 -4.28
C SER A 254 7.46 19.87 -5.57
N PHE A 255 6.90 19.36 -6.68
CA PHE A 255 6.83 20.07 -7.95
C PHE A 255 6.07 21.39 -7.78
N PHE A 256 4.82 21.39 -7.28
CA PHE A 256 4.06 22.63 -7.08
C PHE A 256 4.79 23.64 -6.18
N LYS A 257 5.42 23.17 -5.10
CA LYS A 257 6.17 24.02 -4.16
C LYS A 257 7.43 24.67 -4.73
N LYS A 258 8.15 23.97 -5.61
CA LYS A 258 9.50 24.36 -6.06
C LYS A 258 9.50 24.96 -7.46
N ARG A 259 8.61 24.50 -8.34
CA ARG A 259 8.56 24.91 -9.75
C ARG A 259 7.98 26.31 -9.92
N ARG A 260 8.45 26.96 -10.98
CA ARG A 260 7.72 28.08 -11.61
C ARG A 260 6.45 27.56 -12.28
N ILE A 261 5.54 28.47 -12.61
CA ILE A 261 4.36 28.16 -13.43
C ILE A 261 4.70 28.16 -14.93
N PRO A 262 3.98 27.41 -15.78
CA PRO A 262 4.17 27.42 -17.24
C PRO A 262 3.98 28.81 -17.85
N ARG A 263 5.00 29.36 -18.52
CA ARG A 263 4.98 30.75 -19.03
C ARG A 263 4.63 30.83 -20.51
N THR A 264 5.07 29.88 -21.31
CA THR A 264 4.78 29.80 -22.76
C THR A 264 3.59 28.88 -23.04
N ASP A 265 2.97 29.05 -24.22
CA ASP A 265 1.86 28.17 -24.66
C ASP A 265 2.34 26.71 -24.83
N CYS A 266 3.58 26.50 -25.29
CA CYS A 266 4.23 25.19 -25.32
C CYS A 266 4.36 24.56 -23.92
N GLN A 267 4.89 25.30 -22.93
CA GLN A 267 5.01 24.80 -21.54
C GLN A 267 3.64 24.48 -20.94
N ARG A 268 2.60 25.27 -21.27
CA ARG A 268 1.22 25.00 -20.85
C ARG A 268 0.67 23.71 -21.46
N ALA A 269 0.82 23.54 -22.77
CA ALA A 269 0.38 22.35 -23.48
C ALA A 269 1.09 21.09 -22.94
N GLN A 270 2.41 21.14 -22.76
CA GLN A 270 3.20 20.05 -22.16
C GLN A 270 2.73 19.69 -20.74
N PHE A 271 2.58 20.69 -19.85
CA PHE A 271 2.12 20.48 -18.48
C PHE A 271 0.73 19.82 -18.44
N TRP A 272 -0.22 20.36 -19.21
CA TRP A 272 -1.58 19.84 -19.25
C TRP A 272 -1.64 18.44 -19.89
N GLN A 273 -0.89 18.21 -20.97
CA GLN A 273 -0.81 16.90 -21.63
C GLN A 273 -0.26 15.82 -20.69
N ASN A 274 0.75 16.14 -19.88
CA ASN A 274 1.35 15.20 -18.93
C ASN A 274 0.46 14.93 -17.72
N ILE A 275 -0.19 15.94 -17.13
CA ILE A 275 -1.08 15.72 -15.98
C ILE A 275 -2.40 15.05 -16.38
N PHE A 276 -2.94 15.33 -17.58
CA PHE A 276 -4.09 14.58 -18.10
C PHE A 276 -3.73 13.18 -18.61
N GLY A 277 -2.46 12.94 -19.00
CA GLY A 277 -1.96 11.59 -19.32
C GLY A 277 -2.13 10.59 -18.17
N LEU A 278 -2.19 11.06 -16.92
CA LEU A 278 -2.53 10.22 -15.76
C LEU A 278 -3.89 9.52 -15.91
N PHE A 279 -4.85 10.04 -16.70
CA PHE A 279 -6.09 9.32 -17.00
C PHE A 279 -5.85 8.04 -17.81
N GLU A 280 -4.82 7.97 -18.66
CA GLU A 280 -4.43 6.71 -19.32
C GLU A 280 -3.87 5.69 -18.31
N GLY A 281 -3.18 6.18 -17.26
CA GLY A 281 -2.83 5.38 -16.09
C GLY A 281 -4.05 4.85 -15.32
N LEU A 282 -5.09 5.66 -15.14
CA LEU A 282 -6.35 5.20 -14.51
C LEU A 282 -7.12 4.21 -15.39
N VAL A 283 -7.08 4.35 -16.73
CA VAL A 283 -7.64 3.34 -17.65
C VAL A 283 -6.92 2.00 -17.50
N ALA A 284 -5.59 2.02 -17.37
CA ALA A 284 -4.80 0.81 -17.12
C ALA A 284 -5.08 0.15 -15.75
N ILE A 285 -5.55 0.91 -14.75
CA ILE A 285 -5.95 0.38 -13.44
C ILE A 285 -7.40 -0.11 -13.44
N ASP A 286 -8.33 0.54 -14.16
CA ASP A 286 -9.75 0.15 -14.17
C ASP A 286 -10.01 -1.19 -14.89
N ASP A 287 -9.24 -1.55 -15.92
CA ASP A 287 -9.33 -2.87 -16.57
C ASP A 287 -7.96 -3.54 -16.70
N LEU A 288 -7.74 -4.50 -15.79
CA LEU A 288 -6.54 -5.33 -15.70
C LEU A 288 -6.62 -6.61 -16.53
N THR A 289 -7.66 -6.80 -17.36
CA THR A 289 -7.78 -8.04 -18.16
C THR A 289 -6.72 -8.12 -19.26
N GLN A 290 -6.00 -9.24 -19.28
CA GLN A 290 -4.92 -9.48 -20.23
C GLN A 290 -5.41 -9.98 -21.59
N TYR A 291 -6.60 -10.61 -21.66
CA TYR A 291 -7.12 -11.24 -22.88
C TYR A 291 -8.55 -10.79 -23.20
N GLY A 292 -8.72 -10.10 -24.33
CA GLY A 292 -10.00 -9.60 -24.83
C GLY A 292 -10.91 -10.69 -25.39
N GLY A 293 -11.52 -11.48 -24.50
CA GLY A 293 -12.60 -12.42 -24.82
C GLY A 293 -13.96 -11.82 -24.50
N HIS A 294 -14.65 -11.25 -25.50
CA HIS A 294 -15.96 -10.61 -25.31
C HIS A 294 -17.13 -11.62 -25.39
N SER A 295 -17.20 -12.57 -24.45
CA SER A 295 -18.43 -13.34 -24.21
C SER A 295 -19.27 -12.72 -23.09
N ARG A 296 -20.56 -13.05 -23.00
CA ARG A 296 -21.48 -12.51 -21.99
C ARG A 296 -21.29 -13.06 -20.57
N ASP A 297 -20.26 -13.91 -20.37
CA ASP A 297 -19.97 -14.58 -19.11
C ASP A 297 -18.51 -14.45 -18.66
N THR A 298 -17.66 -13.69 -19.38
CA THR A 298 -16.26 -13.50 -18.97
C THR A 298 -16.12 -12.67 -17.69
N TRP A 299 -15.11 -13.03 -16.89
CA TRP A 299 -14.75 -12.29 -15.69
C TRP A 299 -13.66 -11.27 -15.99
N HIS A 300 -13.88 -10.04 -15.54
CA HIS A 300 -12.93 -8.94 -15.63
C HIS A 300 -12.27 -8.68 -14.28
N LEU A 301 -10.99 -8.33 -14.31
CA LEU A 301 -10.26 -7.81 -13.16
C LEU A 301 -10.29 -6.29 -13.22
N LYS A 302 -10.89 -5.65 -12.21
CA LYS A 302 -10.93 -4.20 -12.07
C LYS A 302 -10.11 -3.73 -10.88
N GLY A 303 -9.25 -2.76 -11.08
CA GLY A 303 -8.50 -2.10 -10.01
C GLY A 303 -9.23 -0.89 -9.40
N THR A 304 -8.64 -0.40 -8.31
CA THR A 304 -8.79 0.95 -7.73
C THR A 304 -7.48 1.28 -7.02
N HIS A 305 -7.03 2.53 -7.08
CA HIS A 305 -5.79 2.99 -6.43
C HIS A 305 -6.05 3.45 -4.98
N GLN A 306 -7.19 4.11 -4.73
CA GLN A 306 -7.70 4.56 -3.44
C GLN A 306 -6.87 5.60 -2.67
N ASP A 307 -5.60 5.86 -3.02
CA ASP A 307 -4.76 6.89 -2.41
C ASP A 307 -4.10 7.82 -3.43
N ILE A 308 -4.89 8.29 -4.40
CA ILE A 308 -4.45 9.34 -5.33
C ILE A 308 -4.37 10.66 -4.59
N ARG A 309 -3.16 11.24 -4.56
CA ARG A 309 -2.79 12.50 -3.93
C ARG A 309 -1.48 13.00 -4.56
N PRO A 310 -1.12 14.29 -4.49
CA PRO A 310 0.10 14.80 -5.12
C PRO A 310 1.40 14.14 -4.66
N GLN A 311 1.46 13.63 -3.43
CA GLN A 311 2.63 12.88 -2.92
C GLN A 311 2.85 11.53 -3.62
N ASN A 312 1.79 10.95 -4.19
CA ASN A 312 1.80 9.64 -4.85
C ASN A 312 1.82 9.75 -6.39
N ILE A 313 2.16 10.94 -6.91
CA ILE A 313 2.44 11.19 -8.32
C ILE A 313 3.89 11.65 -8.43
N LEU A 314 4.71 10.90 -9.16
CA LEU A 314 6.14 11.15 -9.32
C LEU A 314 6.47 11.74 -10.70
N ILE A 315 7.56 12.53 -10.74
CA ILE A 315 8.08 13.18 -11.95
C ILE A 315 9.30 12.41 -12.43
N CYS A 316 9.11 11.61 -13.48
CA CYS A 316 10.12 10.72 -14.05
C CYS A 316 11.00 11.43 -15.09
N GLY A 317 11.64 12.53 -14.70
CA GLY A 317 12.56 13.30 -15.52
C GLY A 317 13.36 14.31 -14.69
N ASP A 318 14.46 14.83 -15.25
CA ASP A 318 15.36 15.72 -14.53
C ASP A 318 14.68 17.06 -14.18
N PRO A 319 14.99 17.65 -13.01
CA PRO A 319 14.30 18.84 -12.52
C PRO A 319 14.71 20.16 -13.23
N SER A 320 14.40 20.32 -14.52
CA SER A 320 14.55 21.59 -15.27
C SER A 320 13.31 22.48 -15.22
N ASP A 321 13.43 23.76 -14.84
CA ASP A 321 12.31 24.70 -14.73
C ASP A 321 11.72 25.14 -16.08
N GLU A 322 12.45 24.88 -17.17
CA GLU A 322 12.03 25.20 -18.53
C GLU A 322 11.35 24.02 -19.25
N ASP A 323 11.44 22.81 -18.68
CA ASP A 323 10.93 21.57 -19.28
C ASP A 323 9.71 21.02 -18.51
N TYR A 324 8.57 21.02 -19.18
CA TYR A 324 7.31 20.44 -18.69
C TYR A 324 6.95 19.15 -19.44
N SER A 325 7.80 18.67 -20.35
CA SER A 325 7.63 17.41 -21.07
C SER A 325 7.92 16.17 -20.21
N VAL A 326 8.52 16.36 -19.02
CA VAL A 326 8.80 15.32 -18.03
C VAL A 326 7.54 14.52 -17.64
N PRO A 327 7.52 13.17 -17.79
CA PRO A 327 6.34 12.36 -17.50
C PRO A 327 5.91 12.40 -16.03
N PHE A 328 4.61 12.51 -15.79
CA PHE A 328 3.99 12.31 -14.49
C PHE A 328 3.44 10.88 -14.40
N LYS A 329 3.72 10.18 -13.29
CA LYS A 329 3.35 8.78 -13.10
C LYS A 329 2.80 8.50 -11.70
N PHE A 330 1.78 7.64 -11.59
CA PHE A 330 1.30 7.14 -10.30
C PHE A 330 2.32 6.23 -9.60
N ALA A 331 2.38 6.34 -8.29
CA ALA A 331 3.18 5.54 -7.39
C ALA A 331 2.37 5.11 -6.15
N ASP A 332 2.92 4.19 -5.37
CA ASP A 332 2.33 3.65 -4.14
C ASP A 332 0.98 2.94 -4.32
N MET A 333 1.04 1.67 -4.72
CA MET A 333 -0.15 0.82 -4.84
C MET A 333 -0.44 0.04 -3.54
N GLY A 334 0.09 0.45 -2.38
CA GLY A 334 -0.08 -0.27 -1.11
C GLY A 334 -1.54 -0.37 -0.64
N LEU A 335 -2.35 0.65 -0.93
CA LEU A 335 -3.79 0.67 -0.63
C LEU A 335 -4.66 0.24 -1.82
N ALA A 336 -4.06 -0.15 -2.96
CA ALA A 336 -4.80 -0.57 -4.13
C ALA A 336 -5.64 -1.83 -3.87
N HIS A 337 -6.73 -1.99 -4.62
CA HIS A 337 -7.63 -3.13 -4.51
C HIS A 337 -8.07 -3.64 -5.89
N ILE A 338 -7.89 -4.94 -6.13
CA ILE A 338 -8.33 -5.64 -7.34
C ILE A 338 -9.61 -6.43 -7.01
N ARG A 339 -10.64 -6.31 -7.85
CA ARG A 339 -11.90 -7.04 -7.72
C ARG A 339 -12.25 -7.77 -9.02
N GLN A 340 -12.94 -8.90 -8.89
CA GLN A 340 -13.52 -9.62 -10.02
C GLN A 340 -14.94 -9.14 -10.30
N VAL A 341 -15.23 -8.81 -11.56
CA VAL A 341 -16.53 -8.34 -12.05
C VAL A 341 -16.95 -9.18 -13.24
N LYS A 342 -18.15 -9.75 -13.23
CA LYS A 342 -18.68 -10.51 -14.37
C LYS A 342 -19.15 -9.55 -15.47
N ASN A 343 -18.85 -9.83 -16.74
CA ASN A 343 -19.33 -9.02 -17.86
C ASN A 343 -20.87 -8.93 -17.85
N GLY A 344 -21.42 -7.72 -17.96
CA GLY A 344 -22.86 -7.45 -17.81
C GLY A 344 -23.45 -7.65 -16.40
N GLY A 345 -22.64 -8.00 -15.40
CA GLY A 345 -23.05 -8.10 -14.00
C GLY A 345 -22.90 -6.78 -13.22
N ILE A 346 -23.42 -6.76 -12.00
CA ILE A 346 -23.28 -5.62 -11.07
C ILE A 346 -21.81 -5.49 -10.63
N ASP A 347 -21.18 -4.34 -10.89
CA ASP A 347 -19.85 -4.00 -10.36
C ASP A 347 -19.93 -3.93 -8.83
N ARG A 348 -19.26 -4.86 -8.15
CA ARG A 348 -19.17 -4.85 -6.68
C ARG A 348 -18.27 -3.70 -6.26
N PHE A 349 -18.62 -3.01 -5.18
CA PHE A 349 -17.79 -1.93 -4.66
C PHE A 349 -16.41 -2.45 -4.23
N ALA A 350 -15.39 -1.62 -4.40
CA ALA A 350 -14.06 -1.94 -3.90
C ALA A 350 -14.09 -1.97 -2.36
N VAL A 351 -13.29 -2.86 -1.75
CA VAL A 351 -13.10 -2.84 -0.30
C VAL A 351 -12.35 -1.57 0.06
N ASP A 352 -12.87 -0.81 1.02
CA ASP A 352 -12.24 0.40 1.52
C ASP A 352 -10.95 0.09 2.29
N HIS A 353 -9.85 0.68 1.83
CA HIS A 353 -8.53 0.56 2.44
C HIS A 353 -8.08 1.83 3.19
N PHE A 354 -9.00 2.75 3.51
CA PHE A 354 -8.74 3.95 4.33
C PHE A 354 -7.67 4.89 3.74
N GLY A 355 -7.61 5.00 2.40
CA GLY A 355 -6.84 6.02 1.70
C GLY A 355 -7.29 7.46 2.00
N ASN A 356 -6.49 8.45 1.58
CA ASN A 356 -6.57 9.82 2.08
C ASN A 356 -7.98 10.47 1.99
N GLY A 357 -8.34 11.25 3.02
CA GLY A 357 -9.64 11.93 3.09
C GLY A 357 -9.72 13.32 2.45
N MET A 358 -8.59 13.90 2.05
CA MET A 358 -8.55 15.24 1.42
C MET A 358 -8.93 15.20 -0.06
N TYR A 359 -8.52 14.14 -0.77
CA TYR A 359 -8.86 13.93 -2.17
C TYR A 359 -9.95 12.86 -2.34
N SER A 360 -10.44 12.24 -1.25
CA SER A 360 -11.54 11.28 -1.30
C SER A 360 -12.78 11.86 -1.96
N ALA A 361 -13.48 11.03 -2.72
CA ALA A 361 -14.78 11.36 -3.28
C ALA A 361 -15.90 11.32 -2.21
N PRO A 362 -17.05 11.99 -2.42
CA PRO A 362 -18.15 12.00 -1.44
C PRO A 362 -18.66 10.61 -1.07
N GLU A 363 -18.65 9.66 -2.02
CA GLU A 363 -19.05 8.28 -1.77
C GLU A 363 -18.09 7.47 -0.86
N ALA A 364 -16.90 8.03 -0.60
CA ALA A 364 -15.88 7.53 0.32
C ALA A 364 -15.84 8.31 1.66
N PHE A 365 -16.79 9.22 1.90
CA PHE A 365 -17.00 9.85 3.21
C PHE A 365 -17.53 8.84 4.24
N ARG A 366 -17.04 8.90 5.49
CA ARG A 366 -17.21 7.86 6.53
C ARG A 366 -17.96 8.35 7.78
N ASP A 367 -19.12 8.97 7.60
CA ASP A 367 -19.88 9.62 8.70
C ASP A 367 -20.46 8.64 9.74
N ASP A 368 -20.67 7.36 9.37
CA ASP A 368 -21.26 6.32 10.22
C ASP A 368 -20.32 5.15 10.57
N GLY A 369 -19.06 5.23 10.11
CA GLY A 369 -18.07 4.14 10.20
C GLY A 369 -18.02 3.22 8.97
N SER A 370 -18.79 3.49 7.92
CA SER A 370 -18.73 2.79 6.62
C SER A 370 -18.67 3.77 5.45
N THR A 371 -17.92 3.42 4.39
CA THR A 371 -18.00 4.10 3.09
C THR A 371 -19.17 3.53 2.29
N LYS A 372 -19.78 4.33 1.41
CA LYS A 372 -20.98 3.90 0.69
C LYS A 372 -20.68 3.08 -0.57
N THR A 373 -19.85 3.57 -1.50
CA THR A 373 -19.64 2.88 -2.80
C THR A 373 -18.32 3.20 -3.51
N ILE A 374 -17.14 2.85 -2.95
CA ILE A 374 -15.86 3.10 -3.66
C ILE A 374 -15.84 2.34 -5.00
N ARG A 375 -15.57 3.07 -6.08
CA ARG A 375 -15.55 2.59 -7.47
C ARG A 375 -14.36 3.18 -8.23
N HIS A 376 -14.09 2.69 -9.43
CA HIS A 376 -13.07 3.25 -10.34
C HIS A 376 -13.23 4.76 -10.61
N LYS A 377 -14.47 5.27 -10.57
CA LYS A 377 -14.75 6.72 -10.67
C LYS A 377 -14.38 7.51 -9.41
N SER A 378 -14.16 6.88 -8.26
CA SER A 378 -13.66 7.55 -7.05
C SER A 378 -12.22 8.01 -7.27
N ASP A 379 -11.39 7.21 -7.96
CA ASP A 379 -10.03 7.60 -8.38
C ASP A 379 -10.04 8.78 -9.38
N VAL A 380 -11.04 8.84 -10.28
CA VAL A 380 -11.26 9.98 -11.20
C VAL A 380 -11.56 11.28 -10.43
N TYR A 381 -12.32 11.22 -9.34
CA TYR A 381 -12.57 12.38 -8.48
C TYR A 381 -11.31 12.83 -7.75
N SER A 382 -10.54 11.89 -7.20
CA SER A 382 -9.28 12.18 -6.52
C SER A 382 -8.28 12.89 -7.43
N LEU A 383 -8.13 12.40 -8.68
CA LEU A 383 -7.35 13.10 -9.70
C LEU A 383 -7.98 14.45 -10.09
N GLY A 384 -9.32 14.55 -10.13
CA GLY A 384 -10.05 15.80 -10.31
C GLY A 384 -9.71 16.89 -9.28
N GLY A 385 -9.54 16.51 -8.01
CA GLY A 385 -9.08 17.42 -6.95
C GLY A 385 -7.66 17.93 -7.20
N ILE A 386 -6.75 17.04 -7.63
CA ILE A 386 -5.38 17.41 -8.02
C ILE A 386 -5.39 18.33 -9.24
N LEU A 387 -6.27 18.11 -10.22
CA LEU A 387 -6.43 18.98 -11.40
C LEU A 387 -6.98 20.35 -11.01
N SER A 388 -7.88 20.43 -10.03
CA SER A 388 -8.35 21.70 -9.46
C SER A 388 -7.19 22.47 -8.79
N GLU A 389 -6.34 21.81 -8.01
CA GLU A 389 -5.15 22.46 -7.46
C GLU A 389 -4.13 22.87 -8.54
N ALA A 390 -3.90 22.01 -9.54
CA ALA A 390 -3.06 22.30 -10.69
C ALA A 390 -3.56 23.52 -11.49
N PHE A 391 -4.88 23.68 -11.59
CA PHE A 391 -5.54 24.79 -12.28
C PHE A 391 -5.30 26.12 -11.57
N ILE A 392 -5.49 26.17 -10.25
CA ILE A 392 -5.19 27.36 -9.43
C ILE A 392 -3.67 27.63 -9.40
N TRP A 393 -2.85 26.58 -9.29
CA TRP A 393 -1.39 26.68 -9.31
C TRP A 393 -0.87 27.22 -10.65
N ALA A 394 -1.40 26.78 -11.79
CA ALA A 394 -0.95 27.26 -13.11
C ALA A 394 -1.20 28.77 -13.33
N ILE A 395 -2.07 29.39 -12.53
CA ILE A 395 -2.45 30.81 -12.64
C ILE A 395 -1.72 31.67 -11.58
N TRP A 396 -1.65 31.21 -10.33
CA TRP A 396 -1.11 31.98 -9.18
C TRP A 396 0.11 31.36 -8.50
N GLY A 397 0.58 30.20 -8.96
CA GLY A 397 1.65 29.42 -8.35
C GLY A 397 1.29 28.85 -6.98
N GLU A 398 2.30 28.39 -6.26
CA GLU A 398 2.12 27.75 -4.94
C GLU A 398 1.38 28.64 -3.93
N ARG A 399 1.56 29.97 -4.00
CA ARG A 399 0.83 30.90 -3.11
C ARG A 399 -0.69 30.88 -3.34
N GLY A 400 -1.13 30.69 -4.59
CA GLY A 400 -2.54 30.49 -4.91
C GLY A 400 -3.02 29.12 -4.44
N ARG A 401 -2.23 28.07 -4.66
CA ARG A 401 -2.55 26.70 -4.23
C ARG A 401 -2.68 26.58 -2.70
N ASP A 402 -1.76 27.15 -1.94
CA ASP A 402 -1.76 27.16 -0.47
C ASP A 402 -2.99 27.90 0.10
N ALA A 403 -3.27 29.11 -0.40
CA ALA A 403 -4.43 29.88 0.03
C ALA A 403 -5.76 29.23 -0.36
N TYR A 404 -5.83 28.60 -1.53
CA TYR A 404 -6.99 27.81 -1.95
C TYR A 404 -7.20 26.60 -1.03
N GLN A 405 -6.13 25.86 -0.72
CA GLN A 405 -6.16 24.77 0.24
C GLN A 405 -6.60 25.25 1.63
N ALA A 406 -6.12 26.41 2.10
CA ALA A 406 -6.51 27.01 3.38
C ALA A 406 -8.00 27.45 3.43
N GLU A 407 -8.54 28.07 2.37
CA GLU A 407 -9.97 28.39 2.29
C GLU A 407 -10.83 27.10 2.30
N ARG A 408 -10.36 26.02 1.65
CA ARG A 408 -11.06 24.71 1.69
C ARG A 408 -10.99 24.08 3.09
N VAL A 409 -9.84 24.11 3.75
CA VAL A 409 -9.67 23.64 5.15
C VAL A 409 -10.70 24.31 6.06
N GLU A 410 -10.79 25.64 6.04
CA GLU A 410 -11.73 26.36 6.89
C GLU A 410 -13.19 26.02 6.56
N ALA A 411 -13.55 26.01 5.27
CA ALA A 411 -14.90 25.66 4.85
C ALA A 411 -15.29 24.21 5.20
N THR A 412 -14.34 23.26 5.25
CA THR A 412 -14.64 21.88 5.68
C THR A 412 -14.97 21.71 7.16
N ARG A 413 -14.70 22.72 8.01
CA ARG A 413 -15.05 22.71 9.44
C ARG A 413 -16.53 23.04 9.69
N GLU A 414 -17.09 23.92 8.85
CA GLU A 414 -18.46 24.43 8.96
C GLU A 414 -19.52 23.57 8.23
N VAL A 415 -19.09 22.46 7.60
CA VAL A 415 -19.95 21.53 6.86
C VAL A 415 -20.01 20.16 7.56
N ARG A 416 -20.74 19.22 6.97
CA ARG A 416 -20.97 17.87 7.51
C ARG A 416 -19.67 17.15 7.90
N LEU A 417 -18.58 17.37 7.15
CA LEU A 417 -17.26 16.79 7.41
C LEU A 417 -16.66 17.17 8.78
N LYS A 418 -16.96 18.37 9.29
CA LYS A 418 -16.40 18.92 10.55
C LYS A 418 -14.86 18.89 10.63
N GLY A 419 -14.18 18.96 9.49
CA GLY A 419 -12.73 18.83 9.37
C GLY A 419 -12.21 17.41 9.65
N GLY A 420 -11.13 17.29 10.43
CA GLY A 420 -10.53 16.00 10.79
C GLY A 420 -9.93 15.26 9.60
N PHE A 421 -10.32 13.99 9.39
CA PHE A 421 -9.77 13.14 8.32
C PHE A 421 -10.04 13.70 6.91
N HIS A 422 -11.15 14.41 6.73
CA HIS A 422 -11.55 15.06 5.48
C HIS A 422 -11.29 16.58 5.49
N GLU A 423 -10.38 17.05 6.36
CA GLU A 423 -10.00 18.47 6.39
C GLU A 423 -9.41 18.90 5.04
N GLY A 424 -9.98 19.97 4.46
CA GLY A 424 -9.63 20.43 3.14
C GLY A 424 -10.07 19.50 2.02
N ALA A 425 -11.19 18.78 2.16
CA ALA A 425 -11.82 18.07 1.03
C ALA A 425 -12.31 19.02 -0.09
N PHE A 426 -12.68 18.44 -1.23
CA PHE A 426 -13.32 19.17 -2.35
C PHE A 426 -14.86 19.13 -2.27
N HIS A 427 -15.43 18.39 -1.33
CA HIS A 427 -16.86 18.27 -1.10
C HIS A 427 -17.25 18.74 0.30
N ASP A 428 -18.55 18.94 0.54
CA ASP A 428 -19.11 19.22 1.87
C ASP A 428 -19.59 17.96 2.61
N GLY A 429 -19.65 16.82 1.91
CA GLY A 429 -20.17 15.53 2.37
C GLY A 429 -21.24 14.96 1.43
N ASP A 430 -21.96 15.83 0.73
CA ASP A 430 -23.08 15.49 -0.15
C ASP A 430 -22.91 16.12 -1.57
N GLY A 431 -22.29 17.30 -1.68
CA GLY A 431 -22.05 18.06 -2.91
C GLY A 431 -20.65 18.67 -3.03
N LEU A 432 -20.39 19.35 -4.15
CA LEU A 432 -19.14 20.09 -4.38
C LEU A 432 -19.04 21.31 -3.45
N LEU A 433 -17.89 21.50 -2.80
CA LEU A 433 -17.69 22.58 -1.84
C LEU A 433 -17.66 23.94 -2.57
N HIS A 434 -18.55 24.88 -2.22
CA HIS A 434 -18.68 26.20 -2.89
C HIS A 434 -17.35 26.97 -3.03
N VAL A 435 -16.39 26.78 -2.12
CA VAL A 435 -15.04 27.38 -2.25
C VAL A 435 -14.37 26.96 -3.57
N VAL A 436 -14.51 25.70 -3.99
CA VAL A 436 -13.96 25.17 -5.25
C VAL A 436 -14.50 25.95 -6.45
N GLU A 437 -15.83 26.08 -6.56
CA GLU A 437 -16.47 26.81 -7.66
C GLU A 437 -16.05 28.28 -7.68
N ARG A 438 -16.06 28.95 -6.51
CA ARG A 438 -15.66 30.37 -6.38
C ARG A 438 -14.22 30.63 -6.85
N TRP A 439 -13.29 29.73 -6.57
CA TRP A 439 -11.90 29.84 -7.00
C TRP A 439 -11.74 29.58 -8.50
N HIS A 440 -12.47 28.62 -9.03
CA HIS A 440 -12.55 28.37 -10.47
C HIS A 440 -13.17 29.56 -11.23
N ASP A 441 -14.22 30.19 -10.71
CA ASP A 441 -14.83 31.39 -11.33
C ASP A 441 -13.85 32.58 -11.34
N ARG A 442 -13.12 32.81 -10.24
CA ARG A 442 -12.04 33.81 -10.17
C ARG A 442 -10.96 33.56 -11.25
N ALA A 443 -10.57 32.30 -11.45
CA ALA A 443 -9.59 31.89 -12.46
C ALA A 443 -10.09 32.10 -13.89
N VAL A 444 -11.35 31.75 -14.17
CA VAL A 444 -11.99 31.96 -15.47
C VAL A 444 -12.15 33.46 -15.77
N ALA A 445 -12.55 34.26 -14.78
CA ALA A 445 -12.66 35.72 -14.93
C ALA A 445 -11.30 36.38 -15.21
N LEU A 446 -10.26 36.03 -14.44
CA LEU A 446 -8.90 36.55 -14.61
C LEU A 446 -8.28 36.20 -15.98
N THR A 447 -8.71 35.10 -16.59
CA THR A 447 -8.26 34.64 -17.91
C THR A 447 -9.17 35.12 -19.05
N ASN A 448 -10.09 36.06 -18.78
CA ASN A 448 -11.09 36.57 -19.73
C ASN A 448 -11.91 35.45 -20.40
N GLY A 449 -12.28 34.42 -19.64
CA GLY A 449 -13.06 33.27 -20.11
C GLY A 449 -12.24 32.14 -20.74
N LYS A 450 -10.98 32.37 -21.12
CA LYS A 450 -10.15 31.37 -21.85
C LYS A 450 -9.98 30.06 -21.10
N ALA A 451 -9.85 30.11 -19.78
CA ALA A 451 -9.72 28.91 -18.95
C ALA A 451 -11.07 28.18 -18.69
N GLY A 452 -12.19 28.68 -19.24
CA GLY A 452 -13.54 28.20 -18.98
C GLY A 452 -13.77 26.75 -19.38
N ALA A 453 -13.32 26.32 -20.57
CA ALA A 453 -13.49 24.94 -21.03
C ALA A 453 -12.78 23.92 -20.11
N LEU A 454 -11.53 24.22 -19.73
CA LEU A 454 -10.76 23.40 -18.80
C LEU A 454 -11.39 23.37 -17.39
N SER A 455 -11.85 24.53 -16.90
CA SER A 455 -12.57 24.62 -15.63
C SER A 455 -13.83 23.74 -15.62
N GLN A 456 -14.65 23.80 -16.66
CA GLN A 456 -15.87 22.97 -16.78
C GLN A 456 -15.55 21.48 -16.90
N LEU A 457 -14.48 21.09 -17.63
CA LEU A 457 -14.03 19.70 -17.67
C LEU A 457 -13.70 19.18 -16.26
N ILE A 458 -12.92 19.95 -15.48
CA ILE A 458 -12.57 19.57 -14.10
C ILE A 458 -13.83 19.49 -13.24
N LEU A 459 -14.60 20.59 -13.13
CA LEU A 459 -15.72 20.70 -12.19
C LEU A 459 -16.86 19.72 -12.51
N LYS A 460 -17.24 19.56 -13.78
CA LYS A 460 -18.43 18.79 -14.17
C LYS A 460 -18.13 17.35 -14.57
N CYS A 461 -16.92 17.03 -15.06
CA CYS A 461 -16.61 15.68 -15.53
C CYS A 461 -15.81 14.86 -14.51
N THR A 462 -15.02 15.50 -13.63
CA THR A 462 -14.21 14.81 -12.61
C THR A 462 -14.73 15.03 -11.18
N LEU A 463 -15.09 16.26 -10.82
CA LEU A 463 -15.54 16.63 -9.47
C LEU A 463 -17.06 16.56 -9.25
N ALA A 464 -17.79 15.87 -10.13
CA ALA A 464 -19.21 15.58 -9.91
C ALA A 464 -19.40 14.72 -8.64
N ALA A 465 -20.30 15.14 -7.74
CA ALA A 465 -20.53 14.46 -6.47
C ALA A 465 -21.16 13.07 -6.67
N ASP A 466 -22.18 12.98 -7.51
CA ASP A 466 -22.74 11.70 -7.97
C ASP A 466 -21.73 10.97 -8.89
N PRO A 467 -21.27 9.76 -8.52
CA PRO A 467 -20.39 8.96 -9.36
C PRO A 467 -20.99 8.63 -10.72
N ASP A 468 -22.30 8.51 -10.86
CA ASP A 468 -22.91 8.09 -12.12
C ASP A 468 -22.91 9.23 -13.15
N LEU A 469 -23.00 10.49 -12.71
CA LEU A 469 -22.78 11.70 -13.52
C LEU A 469 -21.30 11.96 -13.85
N ARG A 470 -20.37 11.47 -13.02
CA ARG A 470 -18.91 11.60 -13.23
C ARG A 470 -18.48 10.79 -14.46
N LYS A 471 -17.62 11.35 -15.32
CA LYS A 471 -17.15 10.64 -16.53
C LYS A 471 -16.09 9.60 -16.19
N THR A 472 -15.89 8.60 -17.05
CA THR A 472 -14.78 7.64 -16.89
C THR A 472 -13.45 8.29 -17.25
N ALA A 473 -12.34 7.72 -16.77
CA ALA A 473 -10.99 8.22 -17.09
C ALA A 473 -10.75 8.37 -18.60
N ALA A 474 -11.16 7.36 -19.39
CA ALA A 474 -11.08 7.41 -20.85
C ALA A 474 -11.90 8.57 -21.44
N GLN A 475 -13.12 8.80 -20.97
CA GLN A 475 -13.99 9.89 -21.45
C GLN A 475 -13.38 11.27 -21.14
N VAL A 476 -12.90 11.48 -19.91
CA VAL A 476 -12.25 12.75 -19.51
C VAL A 476 -11.02 13.04 -20.37
N PHE A 477 -10.21 12.02 -20.66
CA PHE A 477 -9.03 12.19 -21.50
C PHE A 477 -9.35 12.51 -22.97
N GLN A 478 -10.41 11.91 -23.53
CA GLN A 478 -10.86 12.24 -24.89
C GLN A 478 -11.41 13.68 -24.99
N GLU A 479 -12.12 14.16 -23.96
CA GLU A 479 -12.59 15.55 -23.93
C GLU A 479 -11.45 16.55 -23.69
N PHE A 480 -10.44 16.19 -22.90
CA PHE A 480 -9.21 16.97 -22.80
C PHE A 480 -8.51 17.12 -24.16
N LYS A 481 -8.41 16.03 -24.95
CA LYS A 481 -7.85 16.08 -26.32
C LYS A 481 -8.60 17.02 -27.27
N ALA A 482 -9.90 17.24 -27.06
CA ALA A 482 -10.67 18.23 -27.82
C ALA A 482 -10.39 19.68 -27.37
N ILE A 483 -9.93 19.89 -26.14
CA ILE A 483 -9.66 21.23 -25.57
C ILE A 483 -8.20 21.66 -25.78
N ILE A 484 -7.22 20.75 -25.80
CA ILE A 484 -5.79 21.11 -25.86
C ILE A 484 -5.40 22.04 -27.04
N PRO A 485 -5.94 21.95 -28.27
CA PRO A 485 -5.59 22.89 -29.35
C PRO A 485 -6.00 24.34 -29.06
N THR A 486 -7.03 24.53 -28.21
CA THR A 486 -7.42 25.87 -27.74
C THR A 486 -6.42 26.42 -26.73
N LEU A 487 -5.80 25.56 -25.90
CA LEU A 487 -4.76 25.97 -24.94
C LEU A 487 -3.42 26.32 -25.63
N GLU A 488 -3.17 25.78 -26.82
CA GLU A 488 -1.99 26.11 -27.66
C GLU A 488 -2.15 27.43 -28.42
N SER A 489 -3.38 27.79 -28.79
CA SER A 489 -3.69 29.01 -29.55
C SER A 489 -4.04 30.21 -28.66
N ASP A 490 -4.61 29.99 -27.48
CA ASP A 490 -5.10 31.06 -26.60
C ASP A 490 -4.20 31.29 -25.38
N SER A 491 -3.38 32.35 -25.46
CA SER A 491 -2.49 32.72 -24.36
C SER A 491 -3.26 32.96 -23.06
N LEU A 492 -3.05 32.08 -22.06
CA LEU A 492 -3.12 32.46 -20.64
C LEU A 492 -2.18 33.66 -20.40
N PRO A 493 -2.47 34.55 -19.43
CA PRO A 493 -1.79 35.82 -19.30
C PRO A 493 -0.26 35.68 -19.30
N ARG A 494 0.40 36.22 -20.33
CA ARG A 494 1.87 36.17 -20.52
C ARG A 494 2.65 36.80 -19.37
N ASN A 495 1.99 37.64 -18.57
CA ASN A 495 2.57 38.37 -17.47
C ASN A 495 2.11 37.75 -16.14
N TYR A 496 3.08 37.42 -15.29
CA TYR A 496 2.88 37.06 -13.89
C TYR A 496 1.94 38.05 -13.20
N VAL A 497 0.85 37.54 -12.63
CA VAL A 497 -0.03 38.32 -11.76
C VAL A 497 0.73 38.75 -10.52
N SER A 498 1.03 40.05 -10.42
CA SER A 498 1.86 40.56 -9.33
C SER A 498 1.19 40.36 -7.97
N SER A 499 2.01 40.23 -6.92
CA SER A 499 1.60 40.12 -5.53
C SER A 499 0.66 41.23 -5.02
N LYS A 500 0.51 42.35 -5.75
CA LYS A 500 -0.47 43.39 -5.43
C LYS A 500 -1.92 42.96 -5.60
N GLN A 501 -2.22 41.97 -6.45
CA GLN A 501 -3.58 41.41 -6.59
C GLN A 501 -3.92 40.35 -5.53
N LEU A 502 -3.00 40.04 -4.62
CA LEU A 502 -3.23 39.22 -3.41
C LEU A 502 -3.49 40.08 -2.15
N GLN A 503 -3.60 41.41 -2.29
CA GLN A 503 -3.86 42.29 -1.15
C GLN A 503 -5.30 42.13 -0.64
N GLY A 504 -5.45 41.55 0.55
CA GLY A 504 -6.72 41.28 1.21
C GLY A 504 -6.84 39.88 1.80
N TRP A 505 -5.88 38.98 1.55
CA TRP A 505 -5.92 37.60 2.06
C TRP A 505 -5.24 37.49 3.45
N PRO A 506 -5.75 36.64 4.35
CA PRO A 506 -5.07 36.36 5.62
C PRO A 506 -3.73 35.66 5.35
N ALA A 507 -2.71 36.00 6.15
CA ALA A 507 -1.44 35.29 6.10
C ALA A 507 -1.58 33.90 6.76
N SER A 508 -1.14 32.85 6.07
CA SER A 508 -1.18 31.46 6.58
C SER A 508 -0.45 31.35 7.93
N PRO A 509 -1.08 30.79 9.00
CA PRO A 509 -0.44 30.59 10.30
C PRO A 509 0.80 29.66 10.26
N LEU A 510 0.91 28.84 9.22
CA LEU A 510 1.86 27.72 9.11
C LEU A 510 3.30 28.11 8.71
N SER A 511 3.65 29.41 8.69
CA SER A 511 5.02 29.86 8.39
C SER A 511 5.95 30.01 9.61
N LEU A 512 5.44 29.82 10.83
CA LEU A 512 6.18 30.03 12.08
C LEU A 512 6.86 28.75 12.63
N ALA A 513 7.82 28.21 11.87
CA ALA A 513 8.73 27.16 12.35
C ALA A 513 10.15 27.23 11.75
N THR A 514 10.68 28.43 11.49
CA THR A 514 12.13 28.58 11.19
C THR A 514 12.68 29.91 11.72
N ARG A 515 12.60 30.11 13.04
CA ARG A 515 13.28 31.24 13.70
C ARG A 515 14.69 30.83 14.12
N SER A 516 15.65 31.01 13.21
CA SER A 516 17.08 30.90 13.51
C SER A 516 17.43 31.78 14.72
N GLN A 517 17.95 31.17 15.78
CA GLN A 517 18.48 31.91 16.93
C GLN A 517 19.88 32.44 16.60
N THR A 518 19.95 33.63 16.01
CA THR A 518 21.16 34.45 16.04
C THR A 518 21.29 35.07 17.43
N THR A 519 22.24 34.57 18.20
CA THR A 519 22.60 35.08 19.53
C THR A 519 23.05 36.54 19.45
N THR A 520 22.36 37.43 20.15
CA THR A 520 22.88 38.75 20.54
C THR A 520 22.57 38.99 22.02
N ALA A 521 23.58 39.35 22.80
CA ALA A 521 23.46 39.55 24.24
C ALA A 521 22.89 40.93 24.55
N GLY A 522 22.01 41.04 25.56
CA GLY A 522 21.33 42.30 25.87
C GLY A 522 20.47 42.28 27.14
N SER A 523 21.13 42.16 28.30
CA SER A 523 20.81 42.83 29.59
C SER A 523 19.34 43.13 30.01
N ARG A 524 18.99 42.60 31.20
CA ARG A 524 18.13 43.18 32.29
C ARG A 524 16.60 42.98 32.33
N ASP A 525 16.23 42.38 33.47
CA ASP A 525 15.23 42.77 34.47
C ASP A 525 13.74 42.34 34.42
N SER A 526 13.37 41.72 35.56
CA SER A 526 12.10 41.75 36.31
C SER A 526 10.80 41.14 35.76
N ASP A 527 10.52 39.93 36.26
CA ASP A 527 9.51 39.65 37.31
C ASP A 527 7.99 39.51 36.98
N GLN A 528 7.35 38.66 37.79
CA GLN A 528 5.91 38.47 38.08
C GLN A 528 5.01 37.64 37.14
N SER A 529 4.53 36.53 37.72
CA SER A 529 3.21 35.92 37.46
C SER A 529 2.24 36.37 38.58
N PRO A 530 0.90 36.26 38.44
CA PRO A 530 0.24 35.02 38.89
C PRO A 530 -1.11 34.60 38.23
N THR A 531 -1.33 33.27 38.26
CA THR A 531 -2.54 32.40 38.40
C THR A 531 -4.03 32.84 38.21
N PRO A 532 -4.97 31.86 38.03
CA PRO A 532 -6.30 32.08 37.42
C PRO A 532 -7.52 31.99 38.38
N ILE A 533 -8.75 32.16 37.83
CA ILE A 533 -10.03 32.00 38.55
C ILE A 533 -10.99 31.07 37.78
N SER A 534 -11.77 30.28 38.55
CA SER A 534 -12.79 29.31 38.10
C SER A 534 -14.19 29.70 38.60
N ARG A 535 -15.29 29.30 37.90
CA ARG A 535 -16.59 28.94 38.51
C ARG A 535 -17.68 28.36 37.56
N ASN A 536 -17.90 27.05 37.68
CA ASN A 536 -19.19 26.34 37.89
C ASN A 536 -20.56 27.05 37.69
N SER A 537 -21.50 26.46 36.90
CA SER A 537 -22.56 25.52 37.38
C SER A 537 -23.95 25.52 36.67
N ARG A 538 -24.69 24.39 36.83
CA ARG A 538 -26.16 24.15 36.87
C ARG A 538 -26.99 23.67 35.64
N VAL A 539 -27.06 22.33 35.58
CA VAL A 539 -28.23 21.40 35.43
C VAL A 539 -29.67 21.97 35.49
N SER A 540 -30.56 21.47 34.61
CA SER A 540 -31.93 21.03 34.96
C SER A 540 -32.47 19.99 33.94
N SER A 541 -33.55 19.27 34.31
CA SER A 541 -34.00 17.98 33.73
C SER A 541 -35.46 17.97 33.25
N MET A 542 -35.84 17.09 32.32
CA MET A 542 -37.12 16.31 32.36
C MET A 542 -37.20 15.18 31.30
N GLN A 543 -38.11 14.20 31.50
CA GLN A 543 -38.25 12.95 30.73
C GLN A 543 -39.77 12.52 30.65
N PRO A 544 -40.21 11.33 30.14
CA PRO A 544 -41.03 11.24 28.90
C PRO A 544 -42.33 10.38 29.02
N ASN A 545 -42.94 10.01 27.88
CA ASN A 545 -43.90 8.87 27.70
C ASN A 545 -43.88 8.40 26.21
N LYS A 546 -43.78 7.11 25.82
CA LYS A 546 -44.76 5.97 25.85
C LYS A 546 -45.93 6.14 24.85
N SER A 547 -46.41 5.14 24.06
CA SER A 547 -46.24 3.66 24.05
C SER A 547 -46.73 2.95 22.75
N ALA A 548 -46.07 1.84 22.38
CA ALA A 548 -46.55 0.47 22.00
C ALA A 548 -47.77 0.18 21.07
N PHE A 549 -47.67 -0.88 20.23
CA PHE A 549 -48.53 -2.10 20.22
C PHE A 549 -48.14 -3.15 19.14
N ALA A 550 -48.34 -4.45 19.42
CA ALA A 550 -48.30 -5.64 18.52
C ALA A 550 -49.44 -6.62 18.96
N PRO A 551 -49.83 -7.72 18.24
CA PRO A 551 -49.14 -9.05 18.34
C PRO A 551 -49.35 -10.05 17.13
N SER A 552 -48.47 -11.03 16.82
CA SER A 552 -48.36 -12.49 17.21
C SER A 552 -49.13 -13.59 16.42
N PHE A 553 -48.48 -14.77 16.20
CA PHE A 553 -48.93 -16.22 16.18
C PHE A 553 -48.22 -17.07 15.06
N THR A 554 -47.27 -17.99 15.35
CA THR A 554 -47.34 -19.51 15.52
C THR A 554 -47.79 -20.34 14.30
N ALA A 555 -47.31 -21.56 13.95
CA ALA A 555 -46.19 -22.46 14.36
C ALA A 555 -46.00 -23.63 13.32
N SER A 556 -44.97 -24.49 13.48
CA SER A 556 -44.45 -25.57 12.58
C SER A 556 -45.21 -26.93 12.65
N PRO A 557 -44.69 -28.12 12.20
CA PRO A 557 -43.71 -28.52 11.14
C PRO A 557 -44.17 -29.73 10.22
N ASP A 558 -43.40 -30.11 9.18
CA ASP A 558 -42.82 -31.47 8.97
C ASP A 558 -42.25 -31.77 7.55
N SER A 559 -41.34 -32.77 7.52
CA SER A 559 -40.36 -33.21 6.49
C SER A 559 -40.82 -33.71 5.10
N ILE A 560 -39.95 -33.56 4.07
CA ILE A 560 -39.37 -34.62 3.17
C ILE A 560 -38.69 -33.99 1.91
N GLU A 561 -37.52 -34.50 1.51
CA GLU A 561 -36.75 -34.22 0.26
C GLU A 561 -36.78 -35.48 -0.66
N PRO A 562 -36.26 -35.51 -1.92
CA PRO A 562 -35.63 -34.47 -2.77
C PRO A 562 -36.07 -34.46 -4.27
N SER A 563 -35.59 -33.49 -5.09
CA SER A 563 -35.00 -33.68 -6.47
C SER A 563 -34.87 -32.36 -7.28
N ILE A 564 -34.18 -32.44 -8.44
CA ILE A 564 -33.52 -31.39 -9.26
C ILE A 564 -33.99 -31.57 -10.72
N ASP A 565 -34.28 -30.60 -11.61
CA ASP A 565 -34.31 -29.11 -11.68
C ASP A 565 -35.23 -28.73 -12.90
N PRO A 566 -35.16 -27.56 -13.59
CA PRO A 566 -35.32 -26.14 -13.19
C PRO A 566 -36.41 -25.40 -14.04
N LEU A 567 -36.91 -24.22 -13.60
CA LEU A 567 -37.21 -23.02 -14.42
C LEU A 567 -38.03 -21.94 -13.66
N ASP A 568 -37.96 -20.70 -14.16
CA ASP A 568 -38.81 -19.53 -13.85
C ASP A 568 -38.85 -18.96 -12.41
N GLY A 569 -37.82 -18.16 -12.11
CA GLY A 569 -38.04 -16.70 -12.13
C GLY A 569 -38.89 -16.06 -11.04
N LEU A 570 -38.37 -16.00 -9.81
CA LEU A 570 -38.69 -14.94 -8.84
C LEU A 570 -37.41 -14.48 -8.13
N ALA A 571 -37.29 -13.17 -7.88
CA ALA A 571 -36.14 -12.58 -7.21
C ALA A 571 -36.16 -12.88 -5.71
N HIS A 572 -35.54 -13.99 -5.30
CA HIS A 572 -35.24 -14.23 -3.90
C HIS A 572 -34.11 -13.32 -3.43
N ASP A 573 -34.46 -12.34 -2.59
CA ASP A 573 -33.53 -11.75 -1.63
C ASP A 573 -32.87 -12.90 -0.86
N LYS A 574 -31.54 -13.05 -1.00
CA LYS A 574 -30.83 -14.16 -0.32
C LYS A 574 -30.91 -13.94 1.19
N GLU A 575 -31.70 -14.76 1.87
CA GLU A 575 -31.84 -14.69 3.31
C GLU A 575 -30.47 -14.83 4.00
N THR A 576 -30.14 -13.82 4.80
CA THR A 576 -28.91 -13.79 5.57
C THR A 576 -28.96 -14.84 6.69
N GLN A 577 -27.94 -15.70 6.74
CA GLN A 577 -27.85 -16.79 7.72
C GLN A 577 -27.65 -16.27 9.15
N PRO A 578 -28.14 -16.98 10.18
CA PRO A 578 -27.86 -16.66 11.58
C PRO A 578 -26.37 -16.69 11.93
N VAL A 579 -25.94 -15.91 12.93
CA VAL A 579 -24.51 -15.74 13.29
C VAL A 579 -24.29 -15.81 14.81
N SER A 580 -23.33 -16.62 15.26
CA SER A 580 -22.83 -16.62 16.65
C SER A 580 -21.43 -15.99 16.72
N LEU A 581 -21.28 -14.93 17.51
CA LEU A 581 -20.01 -14.23 17.72
C LEU A 581 -19.44 -14.58 19.09
N TYR A 582 -18.25 -15.17 19.12
CA TYR A 582 -17.51 -15.47 20.35
C TYR A 582 -16.35 -14.51 20.52
N VAL A 583 -16.38 -13.69 21.57
CA VAL A 583 -15.42 -12.61 21.82
C VAL A 583 -14.54 -12.96 23.02
N LEU A 584 -13.29 -13.34 22.75
CA LEU A 584 -12.31 -13.71 23.78
C LEU A 584 -11.67 -12.46 24.39
N THR A 585 -12.07 -12.06 25.60
CA THR A 585 -11.57 -10.82 26.23
C THR A 585 -11.79 -10.77 27.75
N ASN A 586 -10.85 -10.17 28.49
CA ASN A 586 -11.02 -9.88 29.91
C ASN A 586 -11.70 -8.53 30.18
N GLY A 587 -12.07 -7.76 29.15
CA GLY A 587 -12.70 -6.43 29.32
C GLY A 587 -11.75 -5.35 29.85
N HIS A 588 -10.43 -5.51 29.71
CA HIS A 588 -9.43 -4.52 30.11
C HIS A 588 -9.34 -3.39 29.07
N TRP A 589 -10.40 -2.58 28.95
CA TRP A 589 -10.52 -1.53 27.94
C TRP A 589 -10.24 -0.14 28.54
N ASP A 590 -9.71 0.75 27.71
CA ASP A 590 -9.47 2.13 28.11
C ASP A 590 -10.76 2.96 28.02
N THR A 591 -11.23 3.45 29.17
CA THR A 591 -12.50 4.18 29.30
C THR A 591 -12.31 5.69 29.43
N THR A 592 -11.08 6.22 29.32
CA THR A 592 -10.84 7.66 29.60
C THR A 592 -11.40 8.63 28.55
N ASN A 593 -11.77 8.17 27.35
CA ASN A 593 -12.17 9.04 26.23
C ASN A 593 -13.51 8.68 25.55
N SER A 594 -14.28 7.73 26.08
CA SER A 594 -15.65 7.48 25.59
C SER A 594 -16.54 6.85 26.69
N SER A 595 -17.64 6.19 26.31
CA SER A 595 -18.62 5.61 27.24
C SER A 595 -17.98 4.60 28.21
N ILE A 596 -18.68 4.31 29.30
CA ILE A 596 -18.22 3.39 30.37
C ILE A 596 -17.86 1.99 29.81
N THR A 597 -18.40 1.62 28.65
CA THR A 597 -18.17 0.35 27.93
C THR A 597 -17.28 0.49 26.67
N CYS A 598 -16.50 1.56 26.55
CA CYS A 598 -15.53 1.80 25.47
C CYS A 598 -16.17 1.81 24.06
N GLY A 599 -17.45 2.18 23.93
CA GLY A 599 -18.16 2.26 22.66
C GLY A 599 -18.69 0.93 22.11
N VAL A 600 -18.44 -0.20 22.80
CA VAL A 600 -18.86 -1.56 22.39
C VAL A 600 -20.39 -1.72 22.37
N GLU A 601 -21.11 -0.91 23.15
CA GLU A 601 -22.57 -0.86 23.13
C GLU A 601 -23.15 -0.50 21.75
N LYS A 602 -22.51 0.40 20.99
CA LYS A 602 -23.06 0.92 19.72
C LYS A 602 -23.12 -0.15 18.61
N PRO A 603 -22.09 -0.99 18.38
CA PRO A 603 -22.21 -2.17 17.52
C PRO A 603 -23.36 -3.10 17.91
N ILE A 604 -23.56 -3.36 19.21
CA ILE A 604 -24.59 -4.27 19.72
C ILE A 604 -25.99 -3.66 19.52
N GLU A 605 -26.17 -2.38 19.84
CA GLU A 605 -27.40 -1.60 19.56
C GLU A 605 -27.77 -1.66 18.07
N ARG A 606 -26.80 -1.49 17.16
CA ARG A 606 -27.03 -1.60 15.71
C ARG A 606 -27.43 -3.01 15.27
N LEU A 607 -26.84 -4.05 15.87
CA LEU A 607 -27.18 -5.44 15.57
C LEU A 607 -28.61 -5.77 16.03
N VAL A 608 -28.99 -5.39 17.26
CA VAL A 608 -30.38 -5.53 17.74
C VAL A 608 -31.35 -4.74 16.87
N LYS A 609 -31.02 -3.49 16.52
CA LYS A 609 -31.85 -2.67 15.63
C LYS A 609 -32.06 -3.34 14.26
N HIS A 610 -31.01 -3.93 13.67
CA HIS A 610 -31.13 -4.66 12.42
C HIS A 610 -32.04 -5.91 12.54
N ILE A 611 -31.89 -6.67 13.63
CA ILE A 611 -32.74 -7.84 13.93
C ILE A 611 -34.22 -7.44 14.01
N VAL A 612 -34.52 -6.33 14.70
CA VAL A 612 -35.88 -5.79 14.85
C VAL A 612 -36.41 -5.25 13.51
N GLU A 613 -35.69 -4.35 12.84
CA GLU A 613 -36.11 -3.73 11.58
C GLU A 613 -36.32 -4.72 10.43
N LYS A 614 -35.59 -5.85 10.43
CA LYS A 614 -35.73 -6.93 9.44
C LYS A 614 -36.60 -8.10 9.94
N ASN A 615 -37.28 -7.94 11.08
CA ASN A 615 -38.15 -8.93 11.70
C ASN A 615 -37.51 -10.34 11.76
N LYS A 616 -36.20 -10.39 12.08
CA LYS A 616 -35.46 -11.65 12.21
C LYS A 616 -35.84 -12.35 13.51
N GLN A 617 -35.62 -13.67 13.54
CA GLN A 617 -35.84 -14.46 14.76
C GLN A 617 -34.98 -13.91 15.91
N ALA A 618 -35.47 -13.99 17.15
CA ALA A 618 -34.80 -13.38 18.31
C ALA A 618 -33.36 -13.91 18.53
N ASN A 619 -33.12 -15.15 18.11
CA ASN A 619 -31.86 -15.87 18.18
C ASN A 619 -31.03 -15.78 16.87
N TRP A 620 -31.37 -14.88 15.94
CA TRP A 620 -30.70 -14.77 14.64
C TRP A 620 -29.24 -14.29 14.76
N ALA A 621 -28.91 -13.52 15.81
CA ALA A 621 -27.51 -13.31 16.19
C ALA A 621 -27.31 -13.39 17.70
N MET A 622 -26.11 -13.77 18.11
CA MET A 622 -25.72 -13.96 19.51
C MET A 622 -24.26 -13.52 19.71
N VAL A 623 -23.97 -12.88 20.84
CA VAL A 623 -22.65 -12.32 21.19
C VAL A 623 -22.22 -12.83 22.57
N GLN A 624 -21.34 -13.83 22.59
CA GLN A 624 -20.80 -14.41 23.82
C GLN A 624 -19.43 -13.79 24.16
N PHE A 625 -19.33 -13.07 25.27
CA PHE A 625 -18.03 -12.62 25.80
C PHE A 625 -17.42 -13.69 26.72
N ILE A 626 -16.19 -14.10 26.44
CA ILE A 626 -15.47 -15.16 27.17
C ILE A 626 -14.23 -14.58 27.84
N GLY A 627 -14.23 -14.53 29.18
CA GLY A 627 -13.15 -13.97 30.00
C GLY A 627 -12.18 -15.00 30.56
N PHE A 628 -10.89 -14.68 30.51
CA PHE A 628 -9.76 -15.50 30.97
C PHE A 628 -9.14 -14.89 32.24
N TYR A 629 -9.98 -14.72 33.27
CA TYR A 629 -9.57 -14.06 34.52
C TYR A 629 -8.56 -14.90 35.31
N ARG A 630 -7.61 -14.22 35.93
CA ARG A 630 -6.69 -14.83 36.91
C ARG A 630 -7.43 -15.26 38.17
N ASP A 631 -6.79 -16.17 38.91
CA ASP A 631 -7.26 -16.69 40.18
C ASP A 631 -6.12 -16.58 41.21
N PRO A 632 -6.21 -15.67 42.21
CA PRO A 632 -7.28 -14.69 42.41
C PRO A 632 -7.30 -13.59 41.31
N PRO A 633 -8.46 -12.96 41.05
CA PRO A 633 -8.59 -11.95 40.00
C PRO A 633 -7.89 -10.64 40.37
N SER A 634 -7.16 -10.04 39.42
CA SER A 634 -6.52 -8.73 39.61
C SER A 634 -7.54 -7.58 39.64
N LYS A 635 -7.09 -6.36 40.02
CA LYS A 635 -7.94 -5.16 39.97
C LYS A 635 -8.49 -4.89 38.57
N ALA A 636 -7.68 -5.16 37.53
CA ALA A 636 -8.11 -5.06 36.13
C ALA A 636 -9.15 -6.14 35.79
N ASP A 637 -8.93 -7.39 36.20
CA ASP A 637 -9.86 -8.50 35.95
C ASP A 637 -11.23 -8.23 36.60
N ARG A 638 -11.25 -7.67 37.82
CA ARG A 638 -12.49 -7.24 38.49
C ARG A 638 -13.21 -6.11 37.75
N HIS A 639 -12.48 -5.13 37.23
CA HIS A 639 -13.06 -4.02 36.46
C HIS A 639 -13.65 -4.52 35.13
N GLY A 640 -12.89 -5.29 34.36
CA GLY A 640 -13.34 -5.83 33.09
C GLY A 640 -14.51 -6.80 33.22
N LYS A 641 -14.53 -7.65 34.27
CA LYS A 641 -15.70 -8.47 34.61
C LYS A 641 -16.96 -7.64 34.87
N ALA A 642 -16.83 -6.48 35.51
CA ALA A 642 -17.96 -5.57 35.72
C ALA A 642 -18.42 -4.88 34.42
N LEU A 643 -17.50 -4.56 33.49
CA LEU A 643 -17.84 -4.01 32.17
C LEU A 643 -18.59 -5.02 31.30
N LEU A 644 -18.12 -6.27 31.22
CA LEU A 644 -18.80 -7.30 30.44
C LEU A 644 -20.17 -7.65 31.03
N LYS A 645 -20.29 -7.73 32.36
CA LYS A 645 -21.60 -7.94 33.02
C LYS A 645 -22.59 -6.79 32.77
N ARG A 646 -22.11 -5.59 32.45
CA ARG A 646 -22.93 -4.43 32.08
C ARG A 646 -23.38 -4.48 30.61
N LEU A 647 -22.57 -5.02 29.70
CA LEU A 647 -23.00 -5.28 28.32
C LEU A 647 -24.10 -6.34 28.23
N ASP A 648 -23.99 -7.33 29.11
CA ASP A 648 -24.95 -8.40 29.38
C ASP A 648 -26.26 -7.83 29.98
N ASN A 649 -26.27 -7.39 31.26
CA ASN A 649 -27.53 -7.11 31.98
C ASN A 649 -28.10 -5.68 31.83
N ASN A 650 -27.35 -4.71 31.28
CA ASN A 650 -27.62 -3.29 31.51
C ASN A 650 -27.71 -2.42 30.23
N LEU A 651 -27.78 -3.00 29.03
CA LEU A 651 -27.96 -2.23 27.78
C LEU A 651 -29.41 -1.82 27.48
N GLY A 652 -30.41 -2.47 28.09
CA GLY A 652 -31.83 -2.09 27.97
C GLY A 652 -32.40 -2.21 26.55
N LEU A 653 -31.90 -3.17 25.77
CA LEU A 653 -32.24 -3.36 24.36
C LEU A 653 -33.54 -4.16 24.18
N GLU A 654 -34.18 -4.02 23.01
CA GLU A 654 -35.43 -4.75 22.68
C GLU A 654 -35.27 -6.27 22.49
N ARG A 655 -34.02 -6.73 22.34
CA ARG A 655 -33.65 -8.15 22.30
C ARG A 655 -32.40 -8.31 23.15
N ASP A 656 -32.42 -9.31 24.01
CA ASP A 656 -31.21 -9.80 24.63
C ASP A 656 -30.52 -10.76 23.66
N ILE A 657 -29.26 -10.47 23.35
CA ILE A 657 -28.40 -11.24 22.44
C ILE A 657 -26.97 -11.36 22.99
N VAL A 658 -26.73 -10.96 24.24
CA VAL A 658 -25.38 -10.84 24.84
C VAL A 658 -25.31 -11.71 26.09
N ASP A 659 -24.27 -12.53 26.24
CA ASP A 659 -23.97 -13.23 27.51
C ASP A 659 -22.46 -13.11 27.81
N THR A 660 -22.07 -13.22 29.08
CA THR A 660 -20.66 -13.26 29.50
C THR A 660 -20.33 -14.38 30.48
N ARG A 661 -19.30 -15.19 30.15
CA ARG A 661 -18.83 -16.30 30.99
C ARG A 661 -17.31 -16.35 31.10
N ASN A 662 -16.82 -17.01 32.15
CA ASN A 662 -15.39 -17.32 32.32
C ASN A 662 -15.05 -18.59 31.54
N ALA A 663 -13.94 -18.61 30.81
CA ALA A 663 -13.45 -19.75 30.03
C ALA A 663 -13.29 -21.06 30.82
N LYS A 664 -13.17 -21.00 32.15
CA LYS A 664 -13.10 -22.16 33.06
C LYS A 664 -14.48 -22.73 33.46
N LYS A 665 -15.59 -22.17 32.98
CA LYS A 665 -16.95 -22.69 33.23
C LYS A 665 -17.37 -23.70 32.15
N ASP A 666 -18.53 -24.31 32.34
CA ASP A 666 -19.09 -25.33 31.46
C ASP A 666 -19.10 -24.89 29.99
N VAL A 667 -18.41 -25.65 29.12
CA VAL A 667 -18.25 -25.35 27.69
C VAL A 667 -19.58 -25.40 26.94
N ARG A 668 -20.51 -26.28 27.32
CA ARG A 668 -21.85 -26.34 26.72
C ARG A 668 -22.64 -25.08 27.06
N LYS A 669 -22.52 -24.54 28.27
CA LYS A 669 -23.14 -23.24 28.62
C LYS A 669 -22.47 -22.07 27.90
N ILE A 670 -21.16 -22.11 27.67
CA ILE A 670 -20.42 -21.09 26.88
C ILE A 670 -20.83 -21.09 25.40
N LEU A 671 -21.14 -22.26 24.81
CA LEU A 671 -21.56 -22.37 23.41
C LEU A 671 -23.05 -22.14 23.17
N LEU A 672 -23.87 -22.14 24.23
CA LEU A 672 -25.32 -21.92 24.14
C LEU A 672 -25.75 -20.52 24.57
N GLY A 673 -25.13 -19.88 25.57
CA GLY A 673 -25.47 -18.52 26.01
C GLY A 673 -26.99 -18.24 26.07
N PRO A 674 -27.50 -17.17 25.44
CA PRO A 674 -28.92 -16.83 25.44
C PRO A 674 -29.81 -17.73 24.55
N PHE A 675 -29.27 -18.74 23.86
CA PHE A 675 -30.08 -19.69 23.06
C PHE A 675 -30.91 -20.66 23.92
N SER A 676 -30.70 -20.74 25.24
CA SER A 676 -31.49 -21.58 26.14
C SER A 676 -31.82 -20.87 27.45
N THR A 677 -33.11 -20.84 27.80
CA THR A 677 -33.60 -20.39 29.11
C THR A 677 -33.07 -21.24 30.28
N GLU A 678 -32.52 -22.43 30.04
CA GLU A 678 -31.82 -23.25 31.06
C GLU A 678 -30.34 -22.82 31.27
N ALA A 679 -29.77 -22.08 30.31
CA ALA A 679 -28.44 -21.50 30.46
C ALA A 679 -28.49 -20.16 31.22
N ASP A 680 -29.60 -19.45 31.09
CA ASP A 680 -29.90 -18.11 31.65
C ASP A 680 -30.29 -18.13 33.16
N GLU A 681 -30.25 -19.29 33.81
CA GLU A 681 -30.58 -19.37 35.24
C GLU A 681 -29.55 -18.64 36.12
N SER A 682 -30.11 -17.77 36.98
CA SER A 682 -29.44 -16.80 37.86
C SER A 682 -28.33 -17.37 38.77
N PRO A 683 -27.37 -16.52 39.21
CA PRO A 683 -26.19 -16.96 39.98
C PRO A 683 -26.53 -17.34 41.42
N SER A 684 -26.99 -18.56 41.63
CA SER A 684 -26.87 -19.27 42.89
C SER A 684 -25.55 -20.06 42.89
N ASP A 685 -24.49 -19.42 43.37
CA ASP A 685 -23.57 -20.01 44.36
C ASP A 685 -22.45 -19.01 44.75
N SER A 686 -22.47 -18.67 46.03
CA SER A 686 -21.43 -18.08 46.88
C SER A 686 -20.18 -17.47 46.23
N ASP A 687 -20.10 -16.13 46.26
CA ASP A 687 -18.86 -15.39 46.53
C ASP A 687 -19.17 -14.24 47.52
N SER A 688 -19.70 -14.61 48.70
CA SER A 688 -19.88 -13.70 49.82
C SER A 688 -18.56 -13.51 50.55
N VAL A 689 -17.84 -12.44 50.24
CA VAL A 689 -16.75 -11.93 51.10
C VAL A 689 -17.09 -10.52 51.56
N SER A 690 -17.01 -10.34 52.87
CA SER A 690 -17.43 -9.15 53.60
C SER A 690 -16.62 -7.89 53.28
N ASP A 691 -17.32 -6.80 52.97
CA ASP A 691 -16.76 -5.45 53.13
C ASP A 691 -16.63 -5.15 54.63
N SER A 692 -15.43 -5.30 55.15
CA SER A 692 -14.99 -4.67 56.39
C SER A 692 -13.54 -4.24 56.25
N ASP A 693 -13.33 -3.00 55.82
CA ASP A 693 -12.37 -2.15 56.51
C ASP A 693 -12.64 -0.66 56.24
N SER A 694 -13.03 0.01 57.31
CA SER A 694 -13.17 1.47 57.36
C SER A 694 -12.19 2.01 58.40
N LYS A 695 -10.95 2.29 57.96
CA LYS A 695 -10.07 3.37 58.47
C LYS A 695 -8.78 3.51 57.68
#